data_AF-Q4SLR5-F1
#
_entry.id   AF-Q4SLR5-F1
#
_cell.length_a   1.000
_cell.length_b   1.000
_cell.length_c   1.000
_cell.angle_alpha   90.00
_cell.angle_beta   90.00
_cell.angle_gamma   90.00
#
_symmetry.space_group_name_H-M   'P 1'
#
loop_
_entity.id
_entity.type
_entity.pdbx_description
1 polymer ?
#
loop_
_entity_poly.entity_id
_entity_poly.type
_entity_poly.pdbx_seq_one_letter_code
_entity_poly.pdbx_strand_id
1 'polypeptide(L)'
;REKLRVMEEQQQFEVQERDKVEFTLRNLELENTKLVNNLKQLEEDYSEIQKLLAQERSARIQQETLFNNCLRKQQETEEENKQNISKSNEASSREREMLLQIATLQEQLTTSKRDLEHSCANSSLRECTLSEENRVLKDQLEDARRDLKLNSESLKNTVFNSNNEVSSLKSELSETRTRLENERYTCERLETELESIRTRLSGAEKEAERSHVAKSERESTLLREKEEHQHLKGKLTGEVAILREENSTLSQKLIKAEAQANNLENEAHRVTQQLKDKGLLQEVLQREKEQAVTRGLELEKTLHAEREQFSRDRARHEATQERLTQAQSEVMLLRQQLEEAQNKGLAKERAVTDAQGHLKDILSKLQSDYEERVQLVKERNKELDSKANDLQDHIHKLQDEKNEIKVKLQSRVRYLPRGSSGFLLYLIKPYCLWIQTSLRQAQQELADSLKKLSMSEASLEVNTRYRNDLEEEKTRLSKDMDRLKKKLEETEEQCKHAERRIHTLTCSLDEKGKELSSAAQKLQESLSTTAAYETTIKQLEQDMQRLEIENARLEATANKQSKEINTLQKGTHEAALVQKQSTQSHTAQDTQVLWEQELKSRTQLGLRLAELEKEKGELSHQMEAEKNKAVQLEEQKKATDIRLDLELTRNTELQKEMYRLRTLLKTAKKKLKEQDRSGTEFGSSGPVNNKVIICPLFILKMTSQVDWMQLQLEQEASLRRQLEKVNEELKDQLASVKSTSLKRDQLDMRKKQLEEEVALYRRNADERARQELQVKLDQVNLFLQTQAASQEVLEQKKANREANLRFQLEQRIIELEADLRRARDSLRSTRTELERYQKLYTDELQLHKSLNDQLERCRLSWKEAYRLKSKMVSALKPQRWCLRKENVYEVMTVGGLWSSATAELENASARLSPVGSVSRADLHPVSMARQQYLEVLKKNNMI
;
A
#
# COMPACT_ATOMS: atom_id res chain seq x y z
N ARG A 1 7.40 -24.30 -26.81
CA ARG A 1 7.06 -25.55 -27.54
C ARG A 1 5.64 -25.96 -27.19
N GLU A 2 5.34 -26.57 -26.04
CA GLU A 2 3.95 -26.98 -25.72
C GLU A 2 2.91 -25.85 -25.77
N LYS A 3 3.16 -24.71 -25.14
CA LYS A 3 2.29 -23.51 -25.23
C LYS A 3 2.14 -22.95 -26.65
N LEU A 4 3.09 -23.20 -27.55
CA LEU A 4 3.01 -22.79 -28.95
C LEU A 4 2.06 -23.72 -29.71
N ARG A 5 2.23 -25.04 -29.51
CA ARG A 5 1.38 -26.08 -30.12
C ARG A 5 -0.10 -25.87 -29.80
N VAL A 6 -0.43 -25.64 -28.52
CA VAL A 6 -1.82 -25.38 -28.09
C VAL A 6 -2.38 -24.08 -28.70
N MET A 7 -1.54 -23.05 -28.89
CA MET A 7 -1.95 -21.80 -29.52
C MET A 7 -2.12 -21.95 -31.05
N GLU A 8 -1.29 -22.76 -31.69
CA GLU A 8 -1.40 -23.14 -33.11
C GLU A 8 -2.66 -23.99 -33.35
N GLU A 9 -2.97 -24.94 -32.47
CA GLU A 9 -4.21 -25.75 -32.48
C GLU A 9 -5.46 -24.88 -32.25
N GLN A 10 -5.41 -23.94 -31.29
CA GLN A 10 -6.47 -22.96 -31.03
C GLN A 10 -6.73 -22.07 -32.27
N GLN A 11 -5.67 -21.52 -32.89
CA GLN A 11 -5.79 -20.70 -34.10
C GLN A 11 -6.30 -21.49 -35.31
N GLN A 12 -5.90 -22.76 -35.46
CA GLN A 12 -6.45 -23.64 -36.50
C GLN A 12 -7.95 -23.91 -36.29
N PHE A 13 -8.40 -24.07 -35.05
CA PHE A 13 -9.82 -24.22 -34.74
C PHE A 13 -10.62 -22.92 -35.03
N GLU A 14 -10.09 -21.76 -34.62
CA GLU A 14 -10.72 -20.46 -34.88
C GLU A 14 -10.82 -20.14 -36.39
N VAL A 15 -9.80 -20.48 -37.18
CA VAL A 15 -9.87 -20.39 -38.65
C VAL A 15 -10.91 -21.36 -39.22
N GLN A 16 -10.97 -22.61 -38.77
CA GLN A 16 -11.97 -23.57 -39.24
C GLN A 16 -13.41 -23.16 -38.91
N GLU A 17 -13.67 -22.56 -37.77
CA GLU A 17 -15.00 -22.01 -37.46
C GLU A 17 -15.32 -20.77 -38.30
N ARG A 18 -14.34 -19.88 -38.53
CA ARG A 18 -14.53 -18.71 -39.39
C ARG A 18 -14.86 -19.12 -40.84
N ASP A 19 -14.12 -20.08 -41.40
CA ASP A 19 -14.32 -20.54 -42.78
C ASP A 19 -15.68 -21.26 -42.95
N LYS A 20 -16.20 -21.92 -41.91
CA LYS A 20 -17.59 -22.46 -41.89
C LYS A 20 -18.64 -21.33 -41.93
N VAL A 21 -18.44 -20.26 -41.15
CA VAL A 21 -19.34 -19.10 -41.13
C VAL A 21 -19.28 -18.32 -42.46
N GLU A 22 -18.10 -18.20 -43.07
CA GLU A 22 -17.95 -17.59 -44.39
C GLU A 22 -18.65 -18.42 -45.48
N PHE A 23 -18.59 -19.76 -45.40
CA PHE A 23 -19.33 -20.65 -46.31
C PHE A 23 -20.87 -20.57 -46.14
N THR A 24 -21.39 -20.47 -44.90
CA THR A 24 -22.84 -20.31 -44.70
C THR A 24 -23.34 -18.94 -45.13
N LEU A 25 -22.57 -17.87 -44.90
CA LEU A 25 -22.83 -16.54 -45.47
C LEU A 25 -22.89 -16.60 -47.00
N ARG A 26 -21.90 -17.23 -47.65
CA ARG A 26 -21.85 -17.35 -49.13
C ARG A 26 -23.07 -18.05 -49.71
N ASN A 27 -23.59 -19.07 -49.01
CA ASN A 27 -24.81 -19.76 -49.43
C ASN A 27 -26.06 -18.87 -49.26
N LEU A 28 -26.18 -18.13 -48.16
CA LEU A 28 -27.28 -17.19 -47.93
C LEU A 28 -27.24 -16.01 -48.92
N GLU A 29 -26.07 -15.54 -49.35
CA GLU A 29 -25.92 -14.57 -50.44
C GLU A 29 -26.42 -15.15 -51.78
N LEU A 30 -26.08 -16.41 -52.08
CA LEU A 30 -26.55 -17.13 -53.27
C LEU A 30 -28.04 -17.45 -53.24
N GLU A 31 -28.68 -17.55 -52.08
CA GLU A 31 -30.14 -17.66 -51.97
C GLU A 31 -30.81 -16.29 -52.11
N ASN A 32 -30.29 -15.24 -51.47
CA ASN A 32 -30.82 -13.88 -51.63
C ASN A 32 -30.76 -13.39 -53.09
N THR A 33 -29.66 -13.65 -53.81
CA THR A 33 -29.55 -13.30 -55.24
C THR A 33 -30.56 -14.06 -56.12
N LYS A 34 -30.87 -15.33 -55.81
CA LYS A 34 -31.96 -16.07 -56.50
C LYS A 34 -33.32 -15.46 -56.18
N LEU A 35 -33.61 -15.13 -54.92
CA LEU A 35 -34.88 -14.54 -54.50
C LEU A 35 -35.10 -13.16 -55.14
N VAL A 36 -34.06 -12.32 -55.23
CA VAL A 36 -34.11 -11.01 -55.92
C VAL A 36 -34.36 -11.18 -57.42
N ASN A 37 -33.78 -12.18 -58.07
CA ASN A 37 -34.04 -12.44 -59.49
C ASN A 37 -35.46 -12.99 -59.71
N ASN A 38 -35.97 -13.85 -58.82
CA ASN A 38 -37.35 -14.34 -58.88
C ASN A 38 -38.37 -13.21 -58.68
N LEU A 39 -38.09 -12.26 -57.78
CA LEU A 39 -38.94 -11.07 -57.60
C LEU A 39 -38.99 -10.22 -58.87
N LYS A 40 -37.85 -9.96 -59.52
CA LYS A 40 -37.83 -9.24 -60.80
C LYS A 40 -38.60 -9.95 -61.90
N GLN A 41 -38.49 -11.28 -62.00
CA GLN A 41 -39.30 -12.03 -62.95
C GLN A 41 -40.80 -11.85 -62.69
N LEU A 42 -41.22 -11.89 -61.41
CA LEU A 42 -42.62 -11.64 -61.05
C LEU A 42 -43.08 -10.19 -61.32
N GLU A 43 -42.20 -9.19 -61.19
CA GLU A 43 -42.47 -7.80 -61.56
C GLU A 43 -42.61 -7.63 -63.10
N GLU A 44 -41.78 -8.33 -63.88
CA GLU A 44 -41.84 -8.37 -65.34
C GLU A 44 -43.11 -9.10 -65.82
N ASP A 45 -43.39 -10.29 -65.28
CA ASP A 45 -44.60 -11.08 -65.56
C ASP A 45 -45.89 -10.29 -65.23
N TYR A 46 -45.91 -9.60 -64.08
CA TYR A 46 -47.03 -8.74 -63.69
C TYR A 46 -47.21 -7.56 -64.66
N SER A 47 -46.11 -6.97 -65.15
CA SER A 47 -46.11 -5.89 -66.14
C SER A 47 -46.60 -6.37 -67.52
N GLU A 48 -46.26 -7.61 -67.90
CA GLU A 48 -46.77 -8.26 -69.11
C GLU A 48 -48.29 -8.52 -69.01
N ILE A 49 -48.75 -9.06 -67.88
CA ILE A 49 -50.18 -9.30 -67.60
C ILE A 49 -50.97 -7.99 -67.63
N GLN A 50 -50.44 -6.87 -67.09
CA GLN A 50 -51.10 -5.56 -67.19
C GLN A 50 -51.23 -5.09 -68.66
N LYS A 51 -50.22 -5.30 -69.52
CA LYS A 51 -50.31 -4.97 -70.95
C LYS A 51 -51.38 -5.82 -71.65
N LEU A 52 -51.41 -7.13 -71.39
CA LEU A 52 -52.40 -8.04 -71.98
C LEU A 52 -53.83 -7.66 -71.56
N LEU A 53 -54.04 -7.32 -70.29
CA LEU A 53 -55.32 -6.83 -69.79
C LEU A 53 -55.75 -5.51 -70.46
N ALA A 54 -54.81 -4.60 -70.73
CA ALA A 54 -55.09 -3.36 -71.47
C ALA A 54 -55.46 -3.63 -72.94
N GLN A 55 -54.76 -4.57 -73.58
CA GLN A 55 -55.07 -5.01 -74.94
C GLN A 55 -56.46 -5.66 -75.03
N GLU A 56 -56.80 -6.58 -74.11
CA GLU A 56 -58.12 -7.24 -74.09
C GLU A 56 -59.25 -6.22 -73.88
N ARG A 57 -59.07 -5.25 -72.97
CA ARG A 57 -60.03 -4.14 -72.79
C ARG A 57 -60.22 -3.33 -74.08
N SER A 58 -59.15 -3.04 -74.82
CA SER A 58 -59.25 -2.36 -76.11
C SER A 58 -59.97 -3.20 -77.18
N ALA A 59 -59.75 -4.52 -77.20
CA ALA A 59 -60.40 -5.44 -78.12
C ALA A 59 -61.91 -5.57 -77.84
N ARG A 60 -62.32 -5.63 -76.56
CA ARG A 60 -63.75 -5.64 -76.18
C ARG A 60 -64.47 -4.36 -76.62
N ILE A 61 -63.84 -3.18 -76.48
CA ILE A 61 -64.40 -1.90 -76.96
C ILE A 61 -64.54 -1.87 -78.49
N GLN A 62 -63.58 -2.46 -79.23
CA GLN A 62 -63.69 -2.64 -80.68
C GLN A 62 -64.82 -3.62 -81.06
N GLN A 63 -65.01 -4.69 -80.28
CA GLN A 63 -66.09 -5.66 -80.49
C GLN A 63 -67.48 -5.05 -80.22
N GLU A 64 -67.63 -4.23 -79.17
CA GLU A 64 -68.85 -3.47 -78.87
C GLU A 64 -69.16 -2.45 -79.98
N THR A 65 -68.16 -1.72 -80.50
CA THR A 65 -68.38 -0.74 -81.57
C THR A 65 -68.69 -1.40 -82.92
N LEU A 66 -68.19 -2.61 -83.18
CA LEU A 66 -68.63 -3.43 -84.32
C LEU A 66 -70.07 -3.94 -84.14
N PHE A 67 -70.44 -4.42 -82.94
CA PHE A 67 -71.80 -4.88 -82.64
C PHE A 67 -72.85 -3.76 -82.80
N ASN A 68 -72.56 -2.57 -82.25
CA ASN A 68 -73.43 -1.39 -82.39
C ASN A 68 -73.57 -0.91 -83.84
N ASN A 69 -72.53 -1.01 -84.68
CA ASN A 69 -72.63 -0.72 -86.11
C ASN A 69 -73.48 -1.76 -86.87
N CYS A 70 -73.44 -3.03 -86.45
CA CYS A 70 -74.24 -4.09 -87.06
C CYS A 70 -75.75 -3.90 -86.74
N LEU A 71 -76.07 -3.60 -85.48
CA LEU A 71 -77.44 -3.34 -85.03
C LEU A 71 -78.09 -2.17 -85.78
N ARG A 72 -77.33 -1.10 -86.06
CA ARG A 72 -77.80 0.08 -86.79
C ARG A 72 -78.22 -0.25 -88.23
N LYS A 73 -77.40 -1.04 -88.95
CA LYS A 73 -77.71 -1.48 -90.31
C LYS A 73 -78.95 -2.38 -90.39
N GLN A 74 -79.20 -3.17 -89.35
CA GLN A 74 -80.39 -4.02 -89.32
C GLN A 74 -81.68 -3.18 -89.19
N GLN A 75 -81.64 -2.10 -88.42
CA GLN A 75 -82.76 -1.14 -88.33
C GLN A 75 -82.98 -0.41 -89.66
N GLU A 76 -81.91 0.05 -90.32
CA GLU A 76 -81.97 0.68 -91.65
C GLU A 76 -82.67 -0.24 -92.69
N THR A 77 -82.42 -1.55 -92.67
CA THR A 77 -83.10 -2.52 -93.57
C THR A 77 -84.56 -2.85 -93.24
N GLU A 78 -85.05 -2.53 -92.04
CA GLU A 78 -86.46 -2.74 -91.66
C GLU A 78 -87.36 -1.54 -92.00
N GLU A 79 -86.79 -0.34 -92.18
CA GLU A 79 -87.54 0.86 -92.53
C GLU A 79 -87.80 1.00 -94.04
N GLU A 80 -86.89 0.53 -94.91
CA GLU A 80 -87.08 0.56 -96.38
C GLU A 80 -88.26 -0.30 -96.88
N ASN A 81 -88.70 -1.31 -96.12
CA ASN A 81 -89.68 -2.31 -96.55
C ASN A 81 -91.17 -1.94 -96.33
N LYS A 82 -91.51 -0.65 -96.13
CA LYS A 82 -92.89 -0.22 -95.78
C LYS A 82 -93.52 0.87 -96.69
N GLN A 83 -93.20 0.88 -97.98
CA GLN A 83 -93.88 1.74 -98.97
C GLN A 83 -94.06 1.09 -100.37
N ASN A 84 -95.29 0.63 -100.73
CA ASN A 84 -95.90 0.60 -102.09
C ASN A 84 -97.13 -0.37 -102.21
N ILE A 85 -98.26 0.03 -102.84
CA ILE A 85 -99.53 -0.77 -102.93
C ILE A 85 -100.44 -0.51 -104.20
N SER A 86 -100.74 -1.55 -105.02
CA SER A 86 -102.00 -1.87 -105.82
C SER A 86 -102.46 -1.24 -107.19
N LYS A 87 -103.06 -2.08 -108.11
CA LYS A 87 -104.40 -1.97 -108.86
C LYS A 87 -104.53 -2.57 -110.31
N SER A 88 -105.77 -2.71 -110.88
CA SER A 88 -106.20 -3.48 -112.10
C SER A 88 -107.57 -3.05 -112.76
N ASN A 89 -108.00 -3.56 -113.96
CA ASN A 89 -109.41 -4.02 -114.37
C ASN A 89 -109.91 -3.93 -115.89
N GLU A 90 -110.95 -4.75 -116.26
CA GLU A 90 -112.26 -4.42 -116.97
C GLU A 90 -112.74 -4.79 -118.44
N ALA A 91 -114.10 -4.80 -118.63
CA ALA A 91 -115.04 -4.64 -119.81
C ALA A 91 -115.28 -5.76 -120.91
N SER A 92 -116.28 -5.72 -121.87
CA SER A 92 -117.79 -5.51 -121.86
C SER A 92 -118.47 -5.62 -123.30
N SER A 93 -119.74 -6.13 -123.51
CA SER A 93 -120.57 -6.04 -124.79
C SER A 93 -122.05 -6.58 -124.71
N ARG A 94 -122.99 -6.32 -125.70
CA ARG A 94 -124.48 -6.69 -125.70
C ARG A 94 -125.34 -6.43 -127.03
N GLU A 95 -126.53 -7.11 -127.18
CA GLU A 95 -127.76 -6.86 -128.07
C GLU A 95 -127.81 -7.26 -129.59
N ARG A 96 -128.94 -7.42 -130.36
CA ARG A 96 -130.46 -7.28 -130.22
C ARG A 96 -131.26 -8.42 -130.99
N GLU A 97 -132.39 -8.41 -131.76
CA GLU A 97 -133.35 -7.45 -132.46
C GLU A 97 -134.74 -8.14 -132.85
N MET A 98 -135.73 -7.49 -133.54
CA MET A 98 -137.11 -8.04 -133.86
C MET A 98 -137.74 -7.73 -135.27
N LEU A 99 -138.42 -8.70 -135.94
CA LEU A 99 -139.63 -8.44 -136.80
C LEU A 99 -140.50 -9.67 -137.23
N LEU A 100 -140.37 -10.85 -136.62
CA LEU A 100 -141.34 -11.97 -136.81
C LEU A 100 -142.62 -11.73 -135.96
N GLN A 101 -143.13 -10.49 -136.02
CA GLN A 101 -143.46 -9.74 -134.81
C GLN A 101 -144.80 -10.09 -134.16
N ILE A 102 -145.62 -10.89 -134.82
CA ILE A 102 -146.93 -11.36 -134.33
C ILE A 102 -146.80 -12.74 -133.67
N ALA A 103 -145.96 -13.62 -134.21
CA ALA A 103 -145.56 -14.85 -133.51
C ALA A 103 -144.74 -14.50 -132.26
N THR A 104 -143.82 -13.54 -132.36
CA THR A 104 -143.03 -13.12 -131.20
C THR A 104 -143.85 -12.44 -130.12
N LEU A 105 -145.07 -11.95 -130.33
CA LEU A 105 -145.89 -11.42 -129.22
C LEU A 105 -146.41 -12.55 -128.31
N GLN A 106 -146.70 -13.72 -128.87
CA GLN A 106 -147.03 -14.91 -128.08
C GLN A 106 -145.75 -15.55 -127.49
N GLU A 107 -144.66 -15.56 -128.24
CA GLU A 107 -143.38 -16.09 -127.75
C GLU A 107 -142.77 -15.20 -126.65
N GLN A 108 -142.84 -13.87 -126.77
CA GLN A 108 -142.42 -12.88 -125.77
C GLN A 108 -143.15 -13.04 -124.44
N LEU A 109 -144.41 -13.47 -124.43
CA LEU A 109 -145.11 -13.79 -123.19
C LEU A 109 -144.51 -15.02 -122.49
N THR A 110 -143.88 -15.93 -123.24
CA THR A 110 -143.17 -17.09 -122.69
C THR A 110 -141.70 -16.81 -122.37
N THR A 111 -140.99 -16.00 -123.18
CA THR A 111 -139.61 -15.61 -122.87
C THR A 111 -139.58 -14.66 -121.70
N SER A 112 -140.41 -13.59 -121.67
CA SER A 112 -140.45 -12.66 -120.53
C SER A 112 -140.74 -13.34 -119.19
N LYS A 113 -141.49 -14.46 -119.19
CA LYS A 113 -141.65 -15.30 -117.99
C LYS A 113 -140.38 -16.05 -117.62
N ARG A 114 -139.73 -16.74 -118.58
CA ARG A 114 -138.44 -17.41 -118.35
C ARG A 114 -137.32 -16.43 -117.99
N ASP A 115 -137.34 -15.22 -118.54
CA ASP A 115 -136.37 -14.15 -118.27
C ASP A 115 -136.56 -13.57 -116.87
N LEU A 116 -137.81 -13.44 -116.40
CA LEU A 116 -138.12 -13.14 -115.00
C LEU A 116 -137.68 -14.28 -114.06
N GLU A 117 -138.01 -15.53 -114.39
CA GLU A 117 -137.59 -16.72 -113.61
C GLU A 117 -136.06 -16.82 -113.54
N HIS A 118 -135.36 -16.60 -114.65
CA HIS A 118 -133.90 -16.59 -114.76
C HIS A 118 -133.27 -15.37 -114.06
N SER A 119 -133.92 -14.19 -114.08
CA SER A 119 -133.48 -13.02 -113.33
C SER A 119 -133.62 -13.23 -111.82
N CYS A 120 -134.73 -13.82 -111.36
CA CYS A 120 -134.94 -14.20 -109.96
C CYS A 120 -133.95 -15.29 -109.51
N ALA A 121 -133.65 -16.27 -110.36
CA ALA A 121 -132.61 -17.26 -110.10
C ALA A 121 -131.21 -16.61 -109.98
N ASN A 122 -130.88 -15.67 -110.88
CA ASN A 122 -129.60 -14.95 -110.84
C ASN A 122 -129.47 -13.97 -109.65
N SER A 123 -130.57 -13.35 -109.20
CA SER A 123 -130.54 -12.51 -108.00
C SER A 123 -130.37 -13.36 -106.75
N SER A 124 -131.11 -14.47 -106.64
CA SER A 124 -130.97 -15.45 -105.56
C SER A 124 -129.56 -16.06 -105.50
N LEU A 125 -128.98 -16.40 -106.65
CA LEU A 125 -127.60 -16.91 -106.70
C LEU A 125 -126.58 -15.86 -106.26
N ARG A 126 -126.72 -14.59 -106.67
CA ARG A 126 -125.84 -13.49 -106.21
C ARG A 126 -126.02 -13.17 -104.73
N GLU A 127 -127.24 -13.22 -104.21
CA GLU A 127 -127.52 -13.07 -102.79
C GLU A 127 -126.89 -14.20 -101.98
N CYS A 128 -126.92 -15.43 -102.51
CA CYS A 128 -126.24 -16.60 -101.94
C CYS A 128 -124.71 -16.44 -101.94
N THR A 129 -124.08 -16.00 -103.05
CA THR A 129 -122.62 -15.77 -103.08
C THR A 129 -122.19 -14.62 -102.16
N LEU A 130 -122.94 -13.51 -102.14
CA LEU A 130 -122.66 -12.40 -101.23
C LEU A 130 -122.86 -12.79 -99.76
N SER A 131 -123.83 -13.64 -99.45
CA SER A 131 -124.03 -14.22 -98.11
C SER A 131 -122.81 -15.07 -97.69
N GLU A 132 -122.31 -15.92 -98.59
CA GLU A 132 -121.13 -16.76 -98.35
C GLU A 132 -119.84 -15.93 -98.23
N GLU A 133 -119.64 -14.90 -99.06
CA GLU A 133 -118.52 -13.97 -98.94
C GLU A 133 -118.55 -13.20 -97.60
N ASN A 134 -119.72 -12.74 -97.18
CA ASN A 134 -119.89 -12.11 -95.86
C ASN A 134 -119.63 -13.10 -94.70
N ARG A 135 -119.99 -14.39 -94.87
CA ARG A 135 -119.68 -15.44 -93.90
C ARG A 135 -118.17 -15.65 -93.78
N VAL A 136 -117.48 -15.85 -94.89
CA VAL A 136 -116.01 -16.04 -94.92
C VAL A 136 -115.27 -14.82 -94.38
N LEU A 137 -115.66 -13.60 -94.74
CA LEU A 137 -115.05 -12.38 -94.21
C LEU A 137 -115.30 -12.20 -92.70
N LYS A 138 -116.47 -12.62 -92.21
CA LYS A 138 -116.77 -12.61 -90.77
C LYS A 138 -115.93 -13.65 -90.02
N ASP A 139 -115.80 -14.85 -90.56
CA ASP A 139 -115.00 -15.93 -89.97
C ASP A 139 -113.51 -15.51 -89.90
N GLN A 140 -112.95 -14.96 -90.98
CA GLN A 140 -111.59 -14.38 -91.02
C GLN A 140 -111.40 -13.21 -90.02
N LEU A 141 -112.42 -12.37 -89.82
CA LEU A 141 -112.38 -11.28 -88.86
C LEU A 141 -112.49 -11.78 -87.41
N GLU A 142 -113.14 -12.93 -87.17
CA GLU A 142 -113.12 -13.62 -85.89
C GLU A 142 -111.81 -14.39 -85.64
N ASP A 143 -111.16 -14.91 -86.69
CA ASP A 143 -109.80 -15.47 -86.64
C ASP A 143 -108.78 -14.40 -86.23
N ALA A 144 -108.71 -13.29 -86.97
CA ALA A 144 -107.79 -12.19 -86.67
C ALA A 144 -108.01 -11.59 -85.26
N ARG A 145 -109.25 -11.59 -84.75
CA ARG A 145 -109.55 -11.21 -83.35
C ARG A 145 -109.03 -12.21 -82.33
N ARG A 146 -109.06 -13.50 -82.62
CA ARG A 146 -108.49 -14.55 -81.75
C ARG A 146 -106.96 -14.45 -81.73
N ASP A 147 -106.32 -14.23 -82.87
CA ASP A 147 -104.87 -14.06 -82.96
C ASP A 147 -104.39 -12.78 -82.26
N LEU A 148 -105.08 -11.64 -82.46
CA LEU A 148 -104.79 -10.41 -81.73
C LEU A 148 -104.95 -10.58 -80.21
N LYS A 149 -105.96 -11.35 -79.76
CA LYS A 149 -106.13 -11.65 -78.34
C LYS A 149 -104.96 -12.49 -77.79
N LEU A 150 -104.60 -13.59 -78.46
CA LEU A 150 -103.47 -14.46 -78.09
C LEU A 150 -102.15 -13.69 -78.08
N ASN A 151 -101.89 -12.83 -79.07
CA ASN A 151 -100.73 -11.95 -79.09
C ASN A 151 -100.75 -10.94 -77.94
N SER A 152 -101.91 -10.40 -77.56
CA SER A 152 -102.04 -9.50 -76.40
C SER A 152 -101.78 -10.21 -75.06
N GLU A 153 -102.08 -11.51 -74.97
CA GLU A 153 -101.86 -12.34 -73.78
C GLU A 153 -100.40 -12.80 -73.70
N SER A 154 -99.80 -13.15 -74.84
CA SER A 154 -98.36 -13.38 -74.97
C SER A 154 -97.53 -12.16 -74.57
N LEU A 155 -97.87 -10.97 -75.07
CA LEU A 155 -97.19 -9.71 -74.72
C LEU A 155 -97.35 -9.34 -73.24
N LYS A 156 -98.50 -9.62 -72.61
CA LYS A 156 -98.66 -9.45 -71.15
C LYS A 156 -97.74 -10.38 -70.38
N ASN A 157 -97.62 -11.64 -70.81
CA ASN A 157 -96.75 -12.62 -70.16
C ASN A 157 -95.26 -12.27 -70.32
N THR A 158 -94.82 -11.82 -71.49
CA THR A 158 -93.42 -11.37 -71.67
C THR A 158 -93.11 -10.12 -70.85
N VAL A 159 -94.00 -9.11 -70.84
CA VAL A 159 -93.84 -7.91 -70.00
C VAL A 159 -93.83 -8.26 -68.50
N PHE A 160 -94.68 -9.20 -68.06
CA PHE A 160 -94.68 -9.69 -66.67
C PHE A 160 -93.36 -10.37 -66.32
N ASN A 161 -92.86 -11.27 -67.18
CA ASN A 161 -91.56 -11.94 -66.98
C ASN A 161 -90.40 -10.94 -66.93
N SER A 162 -90.30 -10.02 -67.90
CA SER A 162 -89.26 -8.98 -67.89
C SER A 162 -89.35 -8.05 -66.68
N ASN A 163 -90.55 -7.77 -66.16
CA ASN A 163 -90.70 -6.98 -64.94
C ASN A 163 -90.29 -7.76 -63.67
N ASN A 164 -90.46 -9.09 -63.66
CA ASN A 164 -89.94 -9.95 -62.60
C ASN A 164 -88.41 -10.06 -62.66
N GLU A 165 -87.83 -10.22 -63.86
CA GLU A 165 -86.37 -10.19 -64.09
C GLU A 165 -85.76 -8.86 -63.63
N VAL A 166 -86.34 -7.72 -64.04
CA VAL A 166 -85.95 -6.38 -63.58
C VAL A 166 -86.10 -6.23 -62.06
N SER A 167 -87.03 -6.95 -61.41
CA SER A 167 -87.18 -6.94 -59.95
C SER A 167 -86.12 -7.79 -59.24
N SER A 168 -85.76 -8.95 -59.81
CA SER A 168 -84.64 -9.78 -59.32
C SER A 168 -83.33 -9.01 -59.42
N LEU A 169 -83.02 -8.45 -60.60
CA LEU A 169 -81.81 -7.67 -60.84
C LEU A 169 -81.71 -6.43 -59.93
N LYS A 170 -82.84 -5.80 -59.56
CA LYS A 170 -82.86 -4.73 -58.54
C LYS A 170 -82.53 -5.23 -57.13
N SER A 171 -83.02 -6.42 -56.75
CA SER A 171 -82.68 -7.05 -55.47
C SER A 171 -81.19 -7.41 -55.44
N GLU A 172 -80.69 -8.08 -56.47
CA GLU A 172 -79.28 -8.47 -56.64
C GLU A 172 -78.35 -7.25 -56.64
N LEU A 173 -78.74 -6.14 -57.27
CA LEU A 173 -77.99 -4.88 -57.25
C LEU A 173 -78.00 -4.25 -55.84
N SER A 174 -79.09 -4.34 -55.08
CA SER A 174 -79.15 -3.87 -53.69
C SER A 174 -78.31 -4.74 -52.73
N GLU A 175 -78.26 -6.05 -52.95
CA GLU A 175 -77.43 -6.98 -52.19
C GLU A 175 -75.95 -6.80 -52.51
N THR A 176 -75.56 -6.75 -53.78
CA THR A 176 -74.17 -6.51 -54.17
C THR A 176 -73.67 -5.14 -53.70
N ARG A 177 -74.54 -4.11 -53.74
CA ARG A 177 -74.23 -2.80 -53.14
C ARG A 177 -73.97 -2.88 -51.64
N THR A 178 -74.86 -3.52 -50.87
CA THR A 178 -74.70 -3.61 -49.41
C THR A 178 -73.52 -4.50 -49.00
N ARG A 179 -73.21 -5.55 -49.79
CA ARG A 179 -71.96 -6.33 -49.64
C ARG A 179 -70.73 -5.44 -49.88
N LEU A 180 -70.69 -4.67 -50.97
CA LEU A 180 -69.59 -3.74 -51.29
C LEU A 180 -69.42 -2.66 -50.20
N GLU A 181 -70.52 -2.08 -49.71
CA GLU A 181 -70.49 -1.09 -48.63
C GLU A 181 -69.95 -1.69 -47.32
N ASN A 182 -70.32 -2.94 -46.98
CA ASN A 182 -69.76 -3.67 -45.84
C ASN A 182 -68.27 -4.00 -46.02
N GLU A 183 -67.85 -4.46 -47.20
CA GLU A 183 -66.44 -4.71 -47.53
C GLU A 183 -65.61 -3.43 -47.36
N ARG A 184 -66.11 -2.29 -47.87
CA ARG A 184 -65.48 -0.98 -47.66
C ARG A 184 -65.29 -0.62 -46.19
N TYR A 185 -66.32 -0.81 -45.35
CA TYR A 185 -66.19 -0.59 -43.90
C TYR A 185 -65.16 -1.53 -43.24
N THR A 186 -65.01 -2.78 -43.71
CA THR A 186 -63.95 -3.66 -43.20
C THR A 186 -62.55 -3.25 -43.65
N CYS A 187 -62.39 -2.76 -44.89
CA CYS A 187 -61.13 -2.19 -45.38
C CYS A 187 -60.75 -0.93 -44.58
N GLU A 188 -61.66 0.04 -44.43
CA GLU A 188 -61.43 1.27 -43.66
C GLU A 188 -61.04 0.96 -42.21
N ARG A 189 -61.66 -0.04 -41.58
CA ARG A 189 -61.25 -0.49 -40.23
C ARG A 189 -59.82 -1.04 -40.23
N LEU A 190 -59.50 -1.96 -41.15
CA LEU A 190 -58.17 -2.56 -41.25
C LEU A 190 -57.08 -1.52 -41.58
N GLU A 191 -57.39 -0.48 -42.36
CA GLU A 191 -56.48 0.64 -42.60
C GLU A 191 -56.19 1.42 -41.30
N THR A 192 -57.19 1.70 -40.46
CA THR A 192 -56.95 2.32 -39.15
C THR A 192 -56.16 1.43 -38.18
N GLU A 193 -56.37 0.11 -38.23
CA GLU A 193 -55.60 -0.87 -37.45
C GLU A 193 -54.13 -0.90 -37.92
N LEU A 194 -53.89 -0.90 -39.24
CA LEU A 194 -52.54 -0.86 -39.83
C LEU A 194 -51.81 0.46 -39.53
N GLU A 195 -52.48 1.60 -39.56
CA GLU A 195 -51.86 2.89 -39.25
C GLU A 195 -51.57 3.05 -37.74
N SER A 196 -52.41 2.46 -36.88
CA SER A 196 -52.13 2.28 -35.45
C SER A 196 -50.90 1.39 -35.21
N ILE A 197 -50.72 0.33 -36.00
CA ILE A 197 -49.53 -0.54 -35.94
C ILE A 197 -48.29 0.21 -36.44
N ARG A 198 -48.36 0.95 -37.56
CA ARG A 198 -47.25 1.75 -38.12
C ARG A 198 -46.77 2.83 -37.16
N THR A 199 -47.69 3.60 -36.57
CA THR A 199 -47.36 4.66 -35.61
C THR A 199 -46.72 4.09 -34.33
N ARG A 200 -47.21 2.94 -33.84
CA ARG A 200 -46.57 2.19 -32.74
C ARG A 200 -45.17 1.67 -33.10
N LEU A 201 -45.01 1.10 -34.30
CA LEU A 201 -43.73 0.59 -34.78
C LEU A 201 -42.70 1.72 -34.87
N SER A 202 -43.07 2.86 -35.47
CA SER A 202 -42.17 4.01 -35.59
C SER A 202 -41.91 4.74 -34.26
N GLY A 203 -42.72 4.50 -33.23
CA GLY A 203 -42.40 4.83 -31.84
C GLY A 203 -41.31 3.91 -31.27
N ALA A 204 -41.48 2.60 -31.43
CA ALA A 204 -40.53 1.59 -30.96
C ALA A 204 -39.16 1.67 -31.65
N GLU A 205 -39.12 1.98 -32.95
CA GLU A 205 -37.89 2.24 -33.71
C GLU A 205 -37.10 3.41 -33.09
N LYS A 206 -37.76 4.56 -32.88
CA LYS A 206 -37.14 5.76 -32.28
C LYS A 206 -36.70 5.54 -30.83
N GLU A 207 -37.40 4.68 -30.08
CA GLU A 207 -36.99 4.28 -28.73
C GLU A 207 -35.76 3.35 -28.77
N ALA A 208 -35.71 2.42 -29.72
CA ALA A 208 -34.55 1.56 -29.96
C ALA A 208 -33.30 2.37 -30.37
N GLU A 209 -33.44 3.34 -31.29
CA GLU A 209 -32.40 4.30 -31.68
C GLU A 209 -31.85 5.06 -30.46
N ARG A 210 -32.73 5.67 -29.67
CA ARG A 210 -32.35 6.36 -28.42
C ARG A 210 -31.62 5.42 -27.45
N SER A 211 -32.07 4.18 -27.34
CA SER A 211 -31.41 3.18 -26.49
C SER A 211 -30.01 2.81 -27.00
N HIS A 212 -29.77 2.85 -28.31
CA HIS A 212 -28.46 2.59 -28.92
C HIS A 212 -27.51 3.77 -28.74
N VAL A 213 -27.98 5.01 -28.94
CA VAL A 213 -27.20 6.23 -28.64
C VAL A 213 -26.79 6.24 -27.16
N ALA A 214 -27.74 6.05 -26.25
CA ALA A 214 -27.47 6.01 -24.81
C ALA A 214 -26.59 4.83 -24.35
N LYS A 215 -26.48 3.74 -25.13
CA LYS A 215 -25.48 2.67 -24.89
C LYS A 215 -24.09 3.12 -25.34
N SER A 216 -23.97 3.63 -26.57
CA SER A 216 -22.70 4.10 -27.14
C SER A 216 -22.09 5.26 -26.33
N GLU A 217 -22.91 6.16 -25.81
CA GLU A 217 -22.49 7.22 -24.89
C GLU A 217 -21.92 6.65 -23.57
N ARG A 218 -22.57 5.64 -22.97
CA ARG A 218 -22.10 4.97 -21.74
C ARG A 218 -20.84 4.14 -21.96
N GLU A 219 -20.73 3.46 -23.09
CA GLU A 219 -19.49 2.78 -23.51
C GLU A 219 -18.36 3.79 -23.67
N SER A 220 -18.65 4.97 -24.24
CA SER A 220 -17.70 6.07 -24.41
C SER A 220 -17.35 6.81 -23.11
N THR A 221 -18.17 6.78 -22.06
CA THR A 221 -17.77 7.26 -20.71
C THR A 221 -16.94 6.19 -19.99
N LEU A 222 -17.37 4.92 -20.03
CA LEU A 222 -16.64 3.80 -19.42
C LEU A 222 -15.24 3.59 -20.01
N LEU A 223 -15.00 3.96 -21.27
CA LEU A 223 -13.66 3.97 -21.87
C LEU A 223 -12.80 5.11 -21.30
N ARG A 224 -13.32 6.34 -21.21
CA ARG A 224 -12.61 7.47 -20.59
C ARG A 224 -12.30 7.23 -19.11
N GLU A 225 -13.25 6.68 -18.36
CA GLU A 225 -13.05 6.30 -16.95
C GLU A 225 -11.93 5.23 -16.80
N LYS A 226 -11.80 4.31 -17.75
CA LYS A 226 -10.69 3.33 -17.78
C LYS A 226 -9.35 3.98 -18.12
N GLU A 227 -9.32 4.88 -19.09
CA GLU A 227 -8.12 5.65 -19.48
C GLU A 227 -7.64 6.55 -18.33
N GLU A 228 -8.55 7.27 -17.67
CA GLU A 228 -8.29 8.08 -16.49
C GLU A 228 -7.79 7.21 -15.31
N HIS A 229 -8.42 6.06 -15.06
CA HIS A 229 -7.96 5.12 -14.04
C HIS A 229 -6.58 4.52 -14.37
N GLN A 230 -6.28 4.23 -15.63
CA GLN A 230 -4.94 3.79 -16.06
C GLN A 230 -3.89 4.89 -15.86
N HIS A 231 -4.21 6.14 -16.21
CA HIS A 231 -3.35 7.30 -15.99
C HIS A 231 -3.10 7.55 -14.49
N LEU A 232 -4.14 7.50 -13.66
CA LEU A 232 -4.02 7.61 -12.20
C LEU A 232 -3.21 6.45 -11.59
N LYS A 233 -3.41 5.22 -12.07
CA LYS A 233 -2.59 4.06 -11.69
C LYS A 233 -1.12 4.29 -12.06
N GLY A 234 -0.83 4.77 -13.27
CA GLY A 234 0.52 5.12 -13.73
C GLY A 234 1.19 6.16 -12.84
N LYS A 235 0.47 7.25 -12.52
CA LYS A 235 0.91 8.31 -11.61
C LYS A 235 1.22 7.77 -10.21
N LEU A 236 0.32 6.97 -9.64
CA LEU A 236 0.53 6.32 -8.34
C LEU A 236 1.72 5.34 -8.35
N THR A 237 1.95 4.60 -9.44
CA THR A 237 3.14 3.74 -9.55
C THR A 237 4.44 4.54 -9.65
N GLY A 238 4.42 5.71 -10.29
CA GLY A 238 5.56 6.64 -10.30
C GLY A 238 5.86 7.23 -8.92
N GLU A 239 4.83 7.69 -8.21
CA GLU A 239 4.94 8.19 -6.83
C GLU A 239 5.47 7.12 -5.87
N VAL A 240 4.98 5.87 -5.99
CA VAL A 240 5.49 4.72 -5.22
C VAL A 240 6.93 4.37 -5.59
N ALA A 241 7.36 4.54 -6.85
CA ALA A 241 8.75 4.34 -7.25
C ALA A 241 9.68 5.40 -6.62
N ILE A 242 9.30 6.68 -6.65
CA ILE A 242 10.04 7.78 -6.02
C ILE A 242 10.16 7.54 -4.51
N LEU A 243 9.05 7.24 -3.81
CA LEU A 243 9.07 6.98 -2.37
C LEU A 243 9.91 5.75 -1.99
N ARG A 244 10.01 4.73 -2.87
CA ARG A 244 10.92 3.58 -2.68
C ARG A 244 12.38 3.97 -2.83
N GLU A 245 12.72 4.82 -3.81
CA GLU A 245 14.08 5.33 -3.98
C GLU A 245 14.49 6.22 -2.80
N GLU A 246 13.63 7.17 -2.40
CA GLU A 246 13.85 8.02 -1.22
C GLU A 246 14.10 7.20 0.05
N ASN A 247 13.22 6.22 0.33
CA ASN A 247 13.37 5.31 1.47
C ASN A 247 14.65 4.46 1.39
N SER A 248 15.05 4.03 0.19
CA SER A 248 16.36 3.37 -0.03
C SER A 248 17.53 4.31 0.32
N THR A 249 17.49 5.59 -0.09
CA THR A 249 18.54 6.55 0.29
C THR A 249 18.55 6.86 1.79
N LEU A 250 17.38 6.91 2.43
CA LEU A 250 17.25 7.12 3.88
C LEU A 250 17.77 5.91 4.66
N SER A 251 17.43 4.69 4.24
CA SER A 251 17.98 3.45 4.79
C SER A 251 19.50 3.39 4.65
N GLN A 252 20.05 3.79 3.50
CA GLN A 252 21.51 3.85 3.30
C GLN A 252 22.18 4.95 4.14
N LYS A 253 21.50 6.07 4.41
CA LYS A 253 21.97 7.12 5.34
C LYS A 253 21.95 6.62 6.79
N LEU A 254 20.91 5.90 7.19
CA LEU A 254 20.77 5.30 8.52
C LEU A 254 21.92 4.31 8.79
N ILE A 255 22.15 3.34 7.90
CA ILE A 255 23.25 2.35 8.02
C ILE A 255 24.62 3.05 8.15
N LYS A 256 24.83 4.16 7.43
CA LYS A 256 26.07 4.96 7.55
C LYS A 256 26.17 5.67 8.90
N ALA A 257 25.08 6.18 9.45
CA ALA A 257 25.03 6.81 10.77
C ALA A 257 25.20 5.78 11.90
N GLU A 258 24.60 4.59 11.78
CA GLU A 258 24.77 3.47 12.71
C GLU A 258 26.23 2.99 12.73
N ALA A 259 26.85 2.81 11.56
CA ALA A 259 28.27 2.49 11.47
C ALA A 259 29.18 3.56 12.10
N GLN A 260 28.82 4.86 11.97
CA GLN A 260 29.53 5.95 12.63
C GLN A 260 29.33 5.93 14.16
N ALA A 261 28.11 5.67 14.64
CA ALA A 261 27.80 5.54 16.07
C ALA A 261 28.59 4.38 16.70
N ASN A 262 28.57 3.20 16.07
CA ASN A 262 29.31 2.03 16.53
C ASN A 262 30.83 2.29 16.58
N ASN A 263 31.38 3.05 15.63
CA ASN A 263 32.80 3.45 15.65
C ASN A 263 33.11 4.42 16.80
N LEU A 264 32.22 5.36 17.10
CA LEU A 264 32.37 6.28 18.23
C LEU A 264 32.19 5.59 19.59
N GLU A 265 31.30 4.59 19.69
CA GLU A 265 31.12 3.76 20.88
C GLU A 265 32.35 2.89 21.17
N ASN A 266 32.91 2.25 20.13
CA ASN A 266 34.18 1.52 20.25
C ASN A 266 35.34 2.44 20.69
N GLU A 267 35.43 3.66 20.15
CA GLU A 267 36.43 4.63 20.60
C GLU A 267 36.18 5.11 22.05
N ALA A 268 34.93 5.33 22.43
CA ALA A 268 34.56 5.68 23.81
C ALA A 268 34.92 4.56 24.79
N HIS A 269 34.72 3.29 24.43
CA HIS A 269 35.20 2.14 25.22
C HIS A 269 36.73 2.12 25.31
N ARG A 270 37.45 2.36 24.20
CA ARG A 270 38.92 2.41 24.17
C ARG A 270 39.48 3.51 25.08
N VAL A 271 38.93 4.72 25.00
CA VAL A 271 39.30 5.85 25.87
C VAL A 271 38.93 5.57 27.33
N THR A 272 37.76 4.98 27.59
CA THR A 272 37.33 4.61 28.95
C THR A 272 38.29 3.60 29.58
N GLN A 273 38.79 2.61 28.82
CA GLN A 273 39.77 1.67 29.35
C GLN A 273 41.12 2.36 29.62
N GLN A 274 41.61 3.19 28.69
CA GLN A 274 42.85 3.97 28.91
C GLN A 274 42.76 4.90 30.14
N LEU A 275 41.57 5.42 30.46
CA LEU A 275 41.35 6.22 31.67
C LEU A 275 41.36 5.36 32.94
N LYS A 276 40.79 4.15 32.92
CA LYS A 276 40.91 3.18 34.03
C LYS A 276 42.38 2.78 34.27
N ASP A 277 43.11 2.45 33.20
CA ASP A 277 44.51 2.03 33.30
C ASP A 277 45.39 3.17 33.88
N LYS A 278 45.16 4.41 33.45
CA LYS A 278 45.79 5.61 34.03
C LYS A 278 45.40 5.85 35.49
N GLY A 279 44.15 5.61 35.85
CA GLY A 279 43.67 5.69 37.24
C GLY A 279 44.37 4.69 38.15
N LEU A 280 44.44 3.42 37.73
CA LEU A 280 45.17 2.37 38.45
C LEU A 280 46.66 2.70 38.60
N LEU A 281 47.30 3.21 37.55
CA LEU A 281 48.69 3.66 37.61
C LEU A 281 48.88 4.85 38.59
N GLN A 282 47.94 5.80 38.60
CA GLN A 282 47.95 6.92 39.55
C GLN A 282 47.81 6.43 41.00
N GLU A 283 46.94 5.45 41.28
CA GLU A 283 46.85 4.87 42.62
C GLU A 283 48.14 4.13 43.03
N VAL A 284 48.79 3.40 42.11
CA VAL A 284 50.06 2.73 42.38
C VAL A 284 51.14 3.76 42.72
N LEU A 285 51.32 4.80 41.90
CA LEU A 285 52.29 5.87 42.15
C LEU A 285 52.02 6.62 43.46
N GLN A 286 50.75 6.82 43.84
CA GLN A 286 50.39 7.44 45.12
C GLN A 286 50.72 6.51 46.31
N ARG A 287 50.48 5.19 46.21
CA ARG A 287 50.90 4.20 47.22
C ARG A 287 52.43 4.11 47.34
N GLU A 288 53.16 4.13 46.23
CA GLU A 288 54.62 4.14 46.21
C GLU A 288 55.19 5.41 46.87
N LYS A 289 54.62 6.57 46.58
CA LYS A 289 54.93 7.85 47.23
C LYS A 289 54.66 7.80 48.73
N GLU A 290 53.52 7.26 49.16
CA GLU A 290 53.20 7.09 50.59
C GLU A 290 54.20 6.16 51.30
N GLN A 291 54.56 5.03 50.68
CA GLN A 291 55.61 4.14 51.20
C GLN A 291 57.00 4.79 51.22
N ALA A 292 57.33 5.64 50.25
CA ALA A 292 58.58 6.39 50.24
C ALA A 292 58.62 7.42 51.39
N VAL A 293 57.50 8.07 51.69
CA VAL A 293 57.37 8.99 52.83
C VAL A 293 57.47 8.24 54.16
N THR A 294 56.84 7.08 54.34
CA THR A 294 56.97 6.31 55.59
C THR A 294 58.40 5.82 55.81
N ARG A 295 59.06 5.28 54.77
CA ARG A 295 60.49 4.89 54.82
C ARG A 295 61.38 6.09 55.13
N GLY A 296 61.08 7.27 54.57
CA GLY A 296 61.77 8.52 54.89
C GLY A 296 61.67 8.87 56.38
N LEU A 297 60.46 8.87 56.94
CA LEU A 297 60.21 9.12 58.36
C LEU A 297 60.82 8.06 59.30
N GLU A 298 61.02 6.83 58.82
CA GLU A 298 61.76 5.78 59.55
C GLU A 298 63.26 6.06 59.56
N LEU A 299 63.84 6.39 58.39
CA LEU A 299 65.25 6.76 58.27
C LEU A 299 65.61 8.06 59.02
N GLU A 300 64.71 9.04 59.04
CA GLU A 300 64.89 10.26 59.85
C GLU A 300 64.93 9.94 61.36
N LYS A 301 64.11 8.98 61.84
CA LYS A 301 64.13 8.55 63.24
C LYS A 301 65.40 7.78 63.59
N THR A 302 65.88 6.87 62.74
CA THR A 302 67.14 6.16 63.00
C THR A 302 68.32 7.13 62.98
N LEU A 303 68.38 8.04 62.00
CA LEU A 303 69.42 9.06 61.90
C LEU A 303 69.37 10.06 63.08
N HIS A 304 68.18 10.38 63.60
CA HIS A 304 68.06 11.17 64.82
C HIS A 304 68.59 10.42 66.05
N ALA A 305 68.26 9.14 66.21
CA ALA A 305 68.76 8.30 67.30
C ALA A 305 70.30 8.10 67.22
N GLU A 306 70.86 7.99 66.01
CA GLU A 306 72.31 7.97 65.78
C GLU A 306 72.96 9.31 66.15
N ARG A 307 72.35 10.45 65.82
CA ARG A 307 72.83 11.78 66.25
C ARG A 307 72.83 11.93 67.77
N GLU A 308 71.80 11.42 68.45
CA GLU A 308 71.76 11.40 69.93
C GLU A 308 72.77 10.43 70.53
N GLN A 309 73.02 9.27 69.89
CA GLN A 309 74.03 8.33 70.33
C GLN A 309 75.44 8.95 70.18
N PHE A 310 75.71 9.60 69.04
CA PHE A 310 76.94 10.31 68.79
C PHE A 310 77.15 11.49 69.76
N SER A 311 76.12 12.26 70.11
CA SER A 311 76.25 13.32 71.11
C SER A 311 76.51 12.77 72.52
N ARG A 312 75.88 11.64 72.88
CA ARG A 312 76.15 10.92 74.14
C ARG A 312 77.57 10.35 74.20
N ASP A 313 78.07 9.76 73.11
CA ASP A 313 79.43 9.22 73.04
C ASP A 313 80.50 10.29 72.92
N ARG A 314 80.20 11.42 72.27
CA ARG A 314 81.03 12.63 72.31
C ARG A 314 81.15 13.17 73.74
N ALA A 315 80.04 13.37 74.45
CA ALA A 315 80.07 13.84 75.83
C ALA A 315 80.80 12.86 76.77
N ARG A 316 80.68 11.55 76.53
CA ARG A 316 81.50 10.52 77.22
C ARG A 316 83.00 10.69 76.92
N HIS A 317 83.38 10.95 75.67
CA HIS A 317 84.77 11.15 75.29
C HIS A 317 85.35 12.47 75.85
N GLU A 318 84.59 13.56 75.81
CA GLU A 318 84.97 14.83 76.44
C GLU A 318 85.19 14.62 77.95
N ALA A 319 84.26 13.93 78.64
CA ALA A 319 84.40 13.61 80.06
C ALA A 319 85.47 12.55 80.39
N THR A 320 85.99 11.75 79.45
CA THR A 320 87.18 10.91 79.68
C THR A 320 88.47 11.66 79.37
N GLN A 321 88.45 12.59 78.41
CA GLN A 321 89.56 13.47 78.09
C GLN A 321 89.84 14.45 79.24
N GLU A 322 88.81 15.03 79.85
CA GLU A 322 88.93 15.84 81.07
C GLU A 322 89.61 15.06 82.19
N ARG A 323 89.12 13.85 82.50
CA ARG A 323 89.74 12.94 83.50
C ARG A 323 91.18 12.56 83.17
N LEU A 324 91.52 12.39 81.88
CA LEU A 324 92.90 12.16 81.46
C LEU A 324 93.78 13.40 81.71
N THR A 325 93.30 14.60 81.40
CA THR A 325 94.06 15.84 81.68
C THR A 325 94.22 16.11 83.18
N GLN A 326 93.21 15.77 84.00
CA GLN A 326 93.32 15.81 85.47
C GLN A 326 94.37 14.80 85.96
N ALA A 327 94.29 13.53 85.54
CA ALA A 327 95.28 12.52 85.93
C ALA A 327 96.71 12.89 85.48
N GLN A 328 96.86 13.57 84.33
CA GLN A 328 98.16 14.10 83.88
C GLN A 328 98.68 15.23 84.78
N SER A 329 97.82 16.13 85.26
CA SER A 329 98.23 17.18 86.20
C SER A 329 98.55 16.63 87.59
N GLU A 330 97.81 15.62 88.05
CA GLU A 330 98.12 14.87 89.28
C GLU A 330 99.47 14.13 89.18
N VAL A 331 99.77 13.49 88.04
CA VAL A 331 101.08 12.86 87.77
C VAL A 331 102.20 13.91 87.70
N MET A 332 101.95 15.11 87.16
CA MET A 332 102.93 16.20 87.16
C MET A 332 103.22 16.69 88.59
N LEU A 333 102.19 16.86 89.43
CA LEU A 333 102.33 17.22 90.85
C LEU A 333 103.09 16.15 91.64
N LEU A 334 102.78 14.87 91.45
CA LEU A 334 103.47 13.76 92.09
C LEU A 334 104.94 13.66 91.65
N ARG A 335 105.25 13.97 90.38
CA ARG A 335 106.64 14.08 89.90
C ARG A 335 107.40 15.21 90.61
N GLN A 336 106.80 16.39 90.75
CA GLN A 336 107.40 17.50 91.50
C GLN A 336 107.66 17.11 92.96
N GLN A 337 106.69 16.48 93.63
CA GLN A 337 106.84 16.03 95.02
C GLN A 337 107.96 14.98 95.16
N LEU A 338 108.11 14.07 94.18
CA LEU A 338 109.20 13.10 94.15
C LEU A 338 110.56 13.77 93.93
N GLU A 339 110.66 14.73 93.02
CA GLU A 339 111.88 15.48 92.74
C GLU A 339 112.30 16.34 93.96
N GLU A 340 111.34 16.98 94.64
CA GLU A 340 111.59 17.65 95.91
C GLU A 340 112.07 16.68 97.00
N ALA A 341 111.50 15.47 97.09
CA ALA A 341 111.92 14.46 98.04
C ALA A 341 113.32 13.92 97.73
N GLN A 342 113.66 13.73 96.45
CA GLN A 342 115.00 13.35 96.00
C GLN A 342 116.02 14.45 96.29
N ASN A 343 115.71 15.72 96.03
CA ASN A 343 116.58 16.84 96.37
C ASN A 343 116.79 16.97 97.90
N LYS A 344 115.75 16.75 98.71
CA LYS A 344 115.85 16.65 100.18
C LYS A 344 116.66 15.43 100.63
N GLY A 345 116.68 14.34 99.86
CA GLY A 345 117.53 13.16 100.05
C GLY A 345 119.00 13.45 99.75
N LEU A 346 119.30 13.95 98.55
CA LEU A 346 120.65 14.35 98.12
C LEU A 346 121.29 15.39 99.06
N ALA A 347 120.49 16.32 99.61
CA ALA A 347 120.96 17.26 100.62
C ALA A 347 121.40 16.56 101.93
N LYS A 348 120.70 15.49 102.35
CA LYS A 348 121.11 14.66 103.49
C LYS A 348 122.34 13.81 103.18
N GLU A 349 122.43 13.23 101.98
CA GLU A 349 123.61 12.46 101.55
C GLU A 349 124.86 13.33 101.49
N ARG A 350 124.75 14.58 101.01
CA ARG A 350 125.84 15.58 101.09
C ARG A 350 126.25 15.83 102.54
N ALA A 351 125.30 16.18 103.42
CA ALA A 351 125.60 16.43 104.83
C ALA A 351 126.21 15.21 105.56
N VAL A 352 125.82 13.97 105.21
CA VAL A 352 126.45 12.74 105.69
C VAL A 352 127.88 12.58 105.12
N THR A 353 128.09 12.93 103.86
CA THR A 353 129.41 12.90 103.20
C THR A 353 130.36 13.92 103.84
N ASP A 354 129.89 15.13 104.11
CA ASP A 354 130.63 16.20 104.79
C ASP A 354 131.01 15.77 106.22
N ALA A 355 130.06 15.16 106.95
CA ALA A 355 130.30 14.60 108.28
C ALA A 355 131.30 13.42 108.26
N GLN A 356 131.26 12.55 107.24
CA GLN A 356 132.27 11.50 107.04
C GLN A 356 133.65 12.09 106.72
N GLY A 357 133.71 13.20 105.96
CA GLY A 357 134.94 13.96 105.73
C GLY A 357 135.54 14.47 107.05
N HIS A 358 134.74 15.17 107.87
CA HIS A 358 135.17 15.65 109.18
C HIS A 358 135.63 14.52 110.12
N LEU A 359 134.95 13.37 110.13
CA LEU A 359 135.39 12.20 110.90
C LEU A 359 136.72 11.64 110.39
N LYS A 360 136.95 11.62 109.07
CA LYS A 360 138.22 11.21 108.47
C LYS A 360 139.36 12.16 108.85
N ASP A 361 139.13 13.47 108.81
CA ASP A 361 140.12 14.49 109.23
C ASP A 361 140.49 14.35 110.71
N ILE A 362 139.52 14.04 111.58
CA ILE A 362 139.75 13.75 113.00
C ILE A 362 140.60 12.48 113.16
N LEU A 363 140.31 11.40 112.41
CA LEU A 363 141.09 10.17 112.45
C LEU A 363 142.54 10.39 111.98
N SER A 364 142.77 11.14 110.90
CA SER A 364 144.12 11.45 110.45
C SER A 364 144.91 12.32 111.44
N LYS A 365 144.25 13.25 112.16
CA LYS A 365 144.89 13.98 113.28
C LYS A 365 145.26 13.04 114.43
N LEU A 366 144.35 12.16 114.85
CA LEU A 366 144.61 11.17 115.91
C LEU A 366 145.73 10.18 115.53
N GLN A 367 145.89 9.87 114.24
CA GLN A 367 147.03 9.09 113.74
C GLN A 367 148.35 9.88 113.84
N SER A 368 148.37 11.16 113.46
CA SER A 368 149.54 12.03 113.64
C SER A 368 149.95 12.16 115.12
N ASP A 369 149.00 12.47 116.01
CA ASP A 369 149.20 12.55 117.46
C ASP A 369 149.75 11.24 118.04
N TYR A 370 149.32 10.09 117.51
CA TYR A 370 149.82 8.77 117.91
C TYR A 370 151.25 8.53 117.42
N GLU A 371 151.56 8.85 116.17
CA GLU A 371 152.88 8.68 115.58
C GLU A 371 153.93 9.58 116.26
N GLU A 372 153.59 10.84 116.58
CA GLU A 372 154.43 11.74 117.38
C GLU A 372 154.71 11.19 118.78
N ARG A 373 153.67 10.69 119.48
CA ARG A 373 153.84 10.07 120.81
C ARG A 373 154.72 8.82 120.75
N VAL A 374 154.56 7.99 119.71
CA VAL A 374 155.42 6.81 119.49
C VAL A 374 156.86 7.22 119.19
N GLN A 375 157.09 8.32 118.46
CA GLN A 375 158.42 8.84 118.18
C GLN A 375 159.11 9.35 119.46
N LEU A 376 158.41 10.14 120.29
CA LEU A 376 158.91 10.57 121.60
C LEU A 376 159.30 9.40 122.51
N VAL A 377 158.52 8.31 122.51
CA VAL A 377 158.84 7.09 123.28
C VAL A 377 160.08 6.36 122.72
N LYS A 378 160.26 6.30 121.39
CA LYS A 378 161.48 5.73 120.78
C LYS A 378 162.74 6.51 121.16
N GLU A 379 162.64 7.84 121.23
CA GLU A 379 163.75 8.70 121.66
C GLU A 379 164.03 8.54 123.16
N ARG A 380 162.96 8.44 123.98
CA ARG A 380 163.06 8.13 125.42
C ARG A 380 163.75 6.80 125.70
N ASN A 381 163.50 5.77 124.90
CA ASN A 381 164.15 4.48 125.06
C ASN A 381 165.65 4.55 124.73
N LYS A 382 166.06 5.29 123.69
CA LYS A 382 167.50 5.49 123.39
C LYS A 382 168.26 6.17 124.51
N GLU A 383 167.64 7.14 125.20
CA GLU A 383 168.21 7.74 126.42
C GLU A 383 168.35 6.74 127.59
N LEU A 384 167.47 5.74 127.66
CA LEU A 384 167.49 4.72 128.72
C LEU A 384 168.50 3.62 128.39
N ASP A 385 168.63 3.23 127.12
CA ASP A 385 169.63 2.27 126.65
C ASP A 385 171.06 2.76 126.89
N SER A 386 171.35 4.07 126.68
CA SER A 386 172.67 4.61 127.00
C SER A 386 172.97 4.55 128.51
N LYS A 387 172.01 4.98 129.34
CA LYS A 387 172.12 4.96 130.81
C LYS A 387 172.16 3.52 131.37
N ALA A 388 171.57 2.56 130.68
CA ALA A 388 171.68 1.14 131.02
C ALA A 388 173.10 0.61 130.82
N ASN A 389 173.76 0.97 129.70
CA ASN A 389 175.15 0.60 129.45
C ASN A 389 176.10 1.23 130.50
N ASP A 390 175.93 2.52 130.81
CA ASP A 390 176.73 3.22 131.85
C ASP A 390 176.64 2.51 133.22
N LEU A 391 175.45 2.02 133.58
CA LEU A 391 175.21 1.23 134.79
C LEU A 391 175.77 -0.19 134.70
N GLN A 392 175.79 -0.79 133.51
CA GLN A 392 176.29 -2.15 133.29
C GLN A 392 177.83 -2.23 133.47
N ASP A 393 178.57 -1.18 133.13
CA ASP A 393 180.01 -1.05 133.43
C ASP A 393 180.30 -0.79 134.93
N HIS A 394 179.37 -0.15 135.65
CA HIS A 394 179.45 -0.04 137.11
C HIS A 394 179.12 -1.38 137.79
N ILE A 395 178.17 -2.14 137.26
CA ILE A 395 177.79 -3.46 137.79
C ILE A 395 178.92 -4.47 137.65
N HIS A 396 179.71 -4.47 136.57
CA HIS A 396 180.86 -5.38 136.45
C HIS A 396 181.87 -5.20 137.59
N LYS A 397 182.21 -3.96 137.96
CA LYS A 397 183.12 -3.67 139.09
C LYS A 397 182.59 -4.16 140.44
N LEU A 398 181.27 -4.13 140.63
CA LEU A 398 180.60 -4.63 141.85
C LEU A 398 180.33 -6.14 141.82
N GLN A 399 180.39 -6.78 140.64
CA GLN A 399 180.18 -8.22 140.50
C GLN A 399 181.40 -9.00 141.01
N ASP A 400 182.61 -8.46 140.81
CA ASP A 400 183.86 -9.03 141.32
C ASP A 400 183.89 -9.03 142.86
N GLU A 401 183.54 -7.90 143.50
CA GLU A 401 183.40 -7.80 144.97
C GLU A 401 182.32 -8.75 145.55
N LYS A 402 181.27 -9.03 144.77
CA LYS A 402 180.12 -9.83 145.24
C LYS A 402 180.37 -11.34 145.18
N ASN A 403 181.22 -11.81 144.27
CA ASN A 403 181.50 -13.25 144.13
C ASN A 403 182.21 -13.86 145.35
N GLU A 404 182.75 -13.04 146.25
CA GLU A 404 183.38 -13.49 147.49
C GLU A 404 182.36 -13.98 148.56
N ILE A 405 181.06 -13.61 148.49
CA ILE A 405 180.11 -13.83 149.61
C ILE A 405 178.67 -14.31 149.21
N LYS A 406 178.25 -15.48 149.75
CA LYS A 406 176.85 -15.95 150.04
C LYS A 406 175.91 -16.53 148.94
N VAL A 407 176.35 -17.56 148.21
CA VAL A 407 176.02 -19.00 148.47
C VAL A 407 174.57 -19.48 148.92
N LYS A 408 173.44 -18.72 149.08
CA LYS A 408 172.19 -19.25 149.77
C LYS A 408 170.70 -18.91 149.28
N LEU A 409 170.14 -19.58 148.22
CA LEU A 409 168.80 -20.34 148.02
C LEU A 409 167.26 -19.82 147.75
N GLN A 410 166.62 -20.08 146.53
CA GLN A 410 165.34 -20.87 146.02
C GLN A 410 163.73 -20.52 145.95
N SER A 411 162.77 -21.26 145.18
CA SER A 411 161.22 -21.07 144.80
C SER A 411 160.32 -22.36 144.30
N ARG A 412 159.03 -22.61 143.71
CA ARG A 412 157.76 -22.08 142.90
C ARG A 412 156.49 -23.18 142.75
N VAL A 413 155.24 -23.44 142.06
CA VAL A 413 154.13 -23.23 140.90
C VAL A 413 152.72 -24.11 141.10
N ARG A 414 151.44 -24.36 140.47
CA ARG A 414 150.12 -23.98 139.60
C ARG A 414 148.88 -25.09 139.66
N TYR A 415 147.61 -25.37 139.07
CA TYR A 415 146.46 -25.11 137.99
C TYR A 415 144.94 -25.75 138.31
N LEU A 416 143.72 -26.10 137.62
CA LEU A 416 142.95 -26.32 136.24
C LEU A 416 141.24 -26.42 136.13
N PRO A 417 140.33 -27.22 135.33
CA PRO A 417 138.82 -27.00 134.86
C PRO A 417 137.59 -28.11 135.09
N ARG A 418 136.32 -28.42 134.50
CA ARG A 418 135.26 -28.23 133.31
C ARG A 418 133.71 -28.86 133.45
N GLY A 419 132.65 -28.84 132.51
CA GLY A 419 131.18 -29.46 132.55
C GLY A 419 130.07 -29.54 131.30
N SER A 420 128.74 -30.07 131.38
CA SER A 420 127.55 -30.27 130.31
C SER A 420 126.01 -30.62 130.80
N SER A 421 124.76 -30.99 130.22
CA SER A 421 123.91 -31.36 128.92
C SER A 421 122.24 -31.49 129.02
N GLY A 422 121.32 -31.95 128.02
CA GLY A 422 119.72 -32.06 128.05
C GLY A 422 118.71 -32.76 126.91
N PHE A 423 117.28 -32.81 126.94
CA PHE A 423 116.22 -33.50 125.98
C PHE A 423 114.64 -33.02 125.83
N LEU A 424 113.74 -33.71 125.01
CA LEU A 424 112.35 -33.49 124.33
C LEU A 424 110.95 -33.06 124.98
N LEU A 425 110.03 -32.39 124.20
CA LEU A 425 108.52 -32.61 124.08
C LEU A 425 107.83 -31.88 122.85
N TYR A 426 107.07 -32.58 121.97
CA TYR A 426 106.42 -32.04 120.72
C TYR A 426 105.20 -32.95 120.30
N LEU A 427 104.15 -32.42 119.62
CA LEU A 427 103.30 -33.03 118.52
C LEU A 427 101.77 -32.75 118.51
N ILE A 428 100.98 -33.15 119.51
CA ILE A 428 99.60 -33.61 119.25
C ILE A 428 98.55 -32.50 118.93
N LYS A 429 98.70 -31.28 119.45
CA LYS A 429 97.60 -30.30 119.52
C LYS A 429 97.04 -29.73 118.18
N PRO A 430 97.79 -29.62 117.06
CA PRO A 430 97.25 -29.05 115.81
C PRO A 430 96.19 -29.91 115.11
N TYR A 431 96.30 -31.24 115.16
CA TYR A 431 95.51 -32.13 114.29
C TYR A 431 94.00 -32.17 114.63
N CYS A 432 93.63 -32.02 115.91
CA CYS A 432 92.23 -32.08 116.32
C CYS A 432 91.41 -30.87 115.84
N LEU A 433 92.03 -29.69 115.71
CA LEU A 433 91.33 -28.48 115.27
C LEU A 433 90.93 -28.59 113.78
N TRP A 434 91.84 -29.10 112.95
CA TRP A 434 91.66 -29.28 111.51
C TRP A 434 90.49 -30.22 111.17
N ILE A 435 90.41 -31.38 111.85
CA ILE A 435 89.33 -32.36 111.67
C ILE A 435 87.96 -31.73 111.96
N GLN A 436 87.86 -30.86 112.97
CA GLN A 436 86.60 -30.21 113.33
C GLN A 436 86.13 -29.16 112.30
N THR A 437 87.05 -28.46 111.64
CA THR A 437 86.71 -27.56 110.52
C THR A 437 86.30 -28.33 109.28
N SER A 438 87.07 -29.36 108.89
CA SER A 438 86.79 -30.17 107.71
C SER A 438 85.44 -30.89 107.79
N LEU A 439 85.04 -31.39 108.98
CA LEU A 439 83.74 -32.03 109.17
C LEU A 439 82.58 -31.05 108.97
N ARG A 440 82.70 -29.80 109.45
CA ARG A 440 81.69 -28.75 109.22
C ARG A 440 81.60 -28.35 107.76
N GLN A 441 82.73 -28.27 107.07
CA GLN A 441 82.75 -27.94 105.64
C GLN A 441 82.06 -29.04 104.81
N ALA A 442 82.37 -30.31 105.05
CA ALA A 442 81.72 -31.44 104.39
C ALA A 442 80.20 -31.51 104.65
N GLN A 443 79.75 -31.13 105.86
CA GLN A 443 78.32 -31.04 106.18
C GLN A 443 77.61 -29.91 105.42
N GLN A 444 78.26 -28.76 105.25
CA GLN A 444 77.73 -27.64 104.45
C GLN A 444 77.67 -28.01 102.96
N GLU A 445 78.73 -28.61 102.42
CA GLU A 445 78.80 -29.06 101.03
C GLU A 445 77.76 -30.15 100.70
N LEU A 446 77.44 -31.03 101.66
CA LEU A 446 76.35 -32.01 101.54
C LEU A 446 74.96 -31.34 101.51
N ALA A 447 74.72 -30.34 102.36
CA ALA A 447 73.46 -29.60 102.35
C ALA A 447 73.27 -28.79 101.05
N ASP A 448 74.31 -28.12 100.57
CA ASP A 448 74.27 -27.34 99.33
C ASP A 448 74.19 -28.23 98.08
N SER A 449 74.73 -29.45 98.10
CA SER A 449 74.57 -30.42 97.01
C SER A 449 73.18 -31.08 97.01
N LEU A 450 72.60 -31.42 98.17
CA LEU A 450 71.20 -31.86 98.27
C LEU A 450 70.23 -30.79 97.79
N LYS A 451 70.47 -29.51 98.12
CA LYS A 451 69.66 -28.38 97.63
C LYS A 451 69.79 -28.20 96.12
N LYS A 452 70.98 -28.37 95.55
CA LYS A 452 71.19 -28.39 94.09
C LYS A 452 70.49 -29.59 93.42
N LEU A 453 70.50 -30.76 94.06
CA LEU A 453 69.80 -31.96 93.57
C LEU A 453 68.29 -31.68 93.47
N SER A 454 67.67 -31.23 94.56
CA SER A 454 66.24 -30.88 94.60
C SER A 454 65.84 -29.80 93.58
N MET A 455 66.68 -28.78 93.39
CA MET A 455 66.48 -27.78 92.32
C MET A 455 66.60 -28.39 90.91
N SER A 456 67.49 -29.37 90.71
CA SER A 456 67.64 -30.07 89.43
C SER A 456 66.48 -31.05 89.17
N GLU A 457 65.94 -31.70 90.20
CA GLU A 457 64.76 -32.56 90.13
C GLU A 457 63.52 -31.75 89.77
N ALA A 458 63.28 -30.61 90.44
CA ALA A 458 62.19 -29.70 90.09
C ALA A 458 62.33 -29.13 88.66
N SER A 459 63.56 -28.80 88.24
CA SER A 459 63.84 -28.38 86.86
C SER A 459 63.57 -29.50 85.84
N LEU A 460 63.94 -30.74 86.16
CA LEU A 460 63.63 -31.90 85.33
C LEU A 460 62.13 -32.17 85.25
N GLU A 461 61.37 -31.98 86.33
CA GLU A 461 59.92 -32.15 86.32
C GLU A 461 59.19 -31.08 85.50
N VAL A 462 59.65 -29.83 85.54
CA VAL A 462 59.16 -28.77 84.63
C VAL A 462 59.50 -29.12 83.18
N ASN A 463 60.69 -29.66 82.90
CA ASN A 463 61.09 -30.08 81.56
C ASN A 463 60.36 -31.34 81.07
N THR A 464 59.93 -32.27 81.93
CA THR A 464 59.09 -33.42 81.53
C THR A 464 57.66 -32.98 81.24
N ARG A 465 57.07 -32.11 82.06
CA ARG A 465 55.75 -31.51 81.79
C ARG A 465 55.76 -30.78 80.44
N TYR A 466 56.72 -29.88 80.22
CA TYR A 466 56.86 -29.16 78.95
C TYR A 466 57.08 -30.07 77.73
N ARG A 467 57.82 -31.18 77.89
CA ARG A 467 57.95 -32.19 76.82
C ARG A 467 56.60 -32.85 76.51
N ASN A 468 55.84 -33.22 77.54
CA ASN A 468 54.52 -33.84 77.37
C ASN A 468 53.54 -32.87 76.68
N ASP A 469 53.55 -31.59 77.06
CA ASP A 469 52.74 -30.55 76.41
C ASP A 469 53.07 -30.42 74.90
N LEU A 470 54.36 -30.43 74.55
CA LEU A 470 54.82 -30.43 73.16
C LEU A 470 54.47 -31.72 72.40
N GLU A 471 54.50 -32.87 73.06
CA GLU A 471 54.07 -34.14 72.47
C GLU A 471 52.55 -34.19 72.24
N GLU A 472 51.75 -33.66 73.17
CA GLU A 472 50.31 -33.49 72.98
C GLU A 472 50.00 -32.59 71.78
N GLU A 473 50.58 -31.38 71.72
CA GLU A 473 50.40 -30.46 70.60
C GLU A 473 50.86 -31.06 69.27
N LYS A 474 51.96 -31.82 69.26
CA LYS A 474 52.38 -32.61 68.09
C LYS A 474 51.30 -33.61 67.63
N THR A 475 50.61 -34.30 68.56
CA THR A 475 49.50 -35.18 68.16
C THR A 475 48.23 -34.44 67.72
N ARG A 476 47.97 -33.25 68.26
CA ARG A 476 46.85 -32.38 67.86
C ARG A 476 47.07 -31.86 66.44
N LEU A 477 48.24 -31.26 66.18
CA LEU A 477 48.67 -30.80 64.86
C LEU A 477 48.71 -31.92 63.81
N SER A 478 49.09 -33.15 64.19
CA SER A 478 49.00 -34.31 63.27
C SER A 478 47.55 -34.64 62.88
N LYS A 479 46.61 -34.63 63.84
CA LYS A 479 45.19 -34.89 63.58
C LYS A 479 44.56 -33.79 62.72
N ASP A 480 44.95 -32.53 62.93
CA ASP A 480 44.46 -31.41 62.13
C ASP A 480 45.10 -31.34 60.73
N MET A 481 46.37 -31.74 60.58
CA MET A 481 46.98 -32.04 59.27
C MET A 481 46.15 -33.08 58.50
N ASP A 482 45.80 -34.21 59.11
CA ASP A 482 45.06 -35.28 58.43
C ASP A 482 43.60 -34.88 58.12
N ARG A 483 42.98 -34.07 58.97
CA ARG A 483 41.68 -33.41 58.68
C ARG A 483 41.78 -32.44 57.48
N LEU A 484 42.87 -31.69 57.36
CA LEU A 484 43.10 -30.78 56.24
C LEU A 484 43.40 -31.53 54.94
N LYS A 485 44.17 -32.63 54.98
CA LYS A 485 44.35 -33.53 53.82
C LYS A 485 43.01 -34.07 53.32
N LYS A 486 42.17 -34.61 54.20
CA LYS A 486 40.85 -35.14 53.82
C LYS A 486 39.94 -34.05 53.22
N LYS A 487 39.97 -32.83 53.76
CA LYS A 487 39.26 -31.69 53.16
C LYS A 487 39.82 -31.30 51.79
N LEU A 488 41.14 -31.35 51.60
CA LEU A 488 41.77 -31.10 50.31
C LEU A 488 41.33 -32.14 49.27
N GLU A 489 41.39 -33.43 49.62
CA GLU A 489 40.88 -34.55 48.81
C GLU A 489 39.40 -34.35 48.44
N GLU A 490 38.53 -34.02 49.41
CA GLU A 490 37.11 -33.71 49.19
C GLU A 490 36.91 -32.51 48.23
N THR A 491 37.72 -31.46 48.34
CA THR A 491 37.66 -30.31 47.40
C THR A 491 38.22 -30.65 46.03
N GLU A 492 39.26 -31.48 45.93
CA GLU A 492 39.78 -31.96 44.66
C GLU A 492 38.76 -32.81 43.91
N GLU A 493 38.03 -33.70 44.60
CA GLU A 493 36.94 -34.47 43.98
C GLU A 493 35.79 -33.57 43.50
N GLN A 494 35.46 -32.52 44.25
CA GLN A 494 34.48 -31.51 43.84
C GLN A 494 34.95 -30.73 42.59
N CYS A 495 36.23 -30.33 42.53
CA CYS A 495 36.82 -29.73 41.33
C CYS A 495 36.76 -30.70 40.14
N LYS A 496 37.21 -31.94 40.31
CA LYS A 496 37.17 -32.99 39.26
C LYS A 496 35.74 -33.31 38.80
N HIS A 497 34.74 -33.16 39.66
CA HIS A 497 33.32 -33.26 39.29
C HIS A 497 32.83 -32.03 38.51
N ALA A 498 33.21 -30.82 38.95
CA ALA A 498 32.88 -29.57 38.26
C ALA A 498 33.50 -29.51 36.86
N GLU A 499 34.76 -29.92 36.70
CA GLU A 499 35.47 -30.05 35.42
C GLU A 499 34.74 -30.97 34.45
N ARG A 500 34.34 -32.18 34.89
CA ARG A 500 33.54 -33.10 34.06
C ARG A 500 32.22 -32.45 33.63
N ARG A 501 31.52 -31.77 34.53
CA ARG A 501 30.25 -31.09 34.22
C ARG A 501 30.46 -29.93 33.23
N ILE A 502 31.54 -29.15 33.37
CA ILE A 502 31.91 -28.12 32.40
C ILE A 502 32.19 -28.77 31.04
N HIS A 503 32.99 -29.83 30.98
CA HIS A 503 33.31 -30.52 29.73
C HIS A 503 32.06 -31.08 29.02
N THR A 504 31.12 -31.70 29.74
CA THR A 504 29.83 -32.14 29.16
C THR A 504 29.02 -30.97 28.59
N LEU A 505 28.99 -29.83 29.29
CA LEU A 505 28.33 -28.62 28.79
C LEU A 505 29.04 -28.02 27.57
N THR A 506 30.38 -28.03 27.54
CA THR A 506 31.18 -27.60 26.37
C THR A 506 30.87 -28.47 25.16
N CYS A 507 30.90 -29.80 25.28
CA CYS A 507 30.57 -30.69 24.17
C CYS A 507 29.14 -30.45 23.64
N SER A 508 28.17 -30.23 24.52
CA SER A 508 26.79 -29.91 24.12
C SER A 508 26.68 -28.52 23.45
N LEU A 509 27.45 -27.53 23.89
CA LEU A 509 27.55 -26.23 23.22
C LEU A 509 28.21 -26.34 21.85
N ASP A 510 29.25 -27.18 21.69
CA ASP A 510 29.88 -27.44 20.39
C ASP A 510 28.95 -28.17 19.42
N GLU A 511 28.13 -29.11 19.91
CA GLU A 511 27.05 -29.74 19.14
C GLU A 511 26.01 -28.72 18.68
N LYS A 512 25.55 -27.83 19.58
CA LYS A 512 24.61 -26.75 19.21
C LYS A 512 25.24 -25.69 18.29
N GLY A 513 26.54 -25.42 18.43
CA GLY A 513 27.28 -24.59 17.48
C GLY A 513 27.32 -25.20 16.07
N LYS A 514 27.51 -26.51 15.95
CA LYS A 514 27.47 -27.25 14.67
C LYS A 514 26.06 -27.27 14.08
N GLU A 515 25.02 -27.51 14.89
CA GLU A 515 23.61 -27.42 14.47
C GLU A 515 23.31 -26.02 13.90
N LEU A 516 23.62 -24.96 14.65
CA LEU A 516 23.42 -23.56 14.24
C LEU A 516 24.19 -23.21 12.97
N SER A 517 25.45 -23.65 12.84
CA SER A 517 26.25 -23.47 11.62
C SER A 517 25.59 -24.15 10.40
N SER A 518 25.09 -25.38 10.57
CA SER A 518 24.38 -26.09 9.50
C SER A 518 23.03 -25.45 9.12
N ALA A 519 22.35 -24.81 10.07
CA ALA A 519 21.11 -24.06 9.83
C ALA A 519 21.41 -22.72 9.12
N ALA A 520 22.47 -22.02 9.53
CA ALA A 520 22.95 -20.81 8.87
C ALA A 520 23.38 -21.07 7.43
N GLN A 521 24.07 -22.19 7.15
CA GLN A 521 24.42 -22.59 5.79
C GLN A 521 23.17 -22.85 4.93
N LYS A 522 22.18 -23.59 5.43
CA LYS A 522 20.91 -23.82 4.71
C LYS A 522 20.15 -22.52 4.45
N LEU A 523 20.20 -21.56 5.38
CA LEU A 523 19.68 -20.21 5.15
C LEU A 523 20.45 -19.48 4.05
N GLN A 524 21.79 -19.51 4.08
CA GLN A 524 22.64 -18.94 3.02
C GLN A 524 22.32 -19.52 1.62
N GLU A 525 22.06 -20.83 1.54
CA GLU A 525 21.65 -21.54 0.30
C GLU A 525 20.22 -21.16 -0.15
N SER A 526 19.29 -20.98 0.79
CA SER A 526 17.94 -20.46 0.50
C SER A 526 17.94 -19.00 0.04
N LEU A 527 18.85 -18.18 0.56
CA LEU A 527 19.02 -16.78 0.15
C LEU A 527 19.70 -16.66 -1.22
N SER A 528 20.68 -17.52 -1.54
CA SER A 528 21.32 -17.52 -2.86
C SER A 528 20.36 -18.03 -3.95
N THR A 529 19.51 -19.01 -3.66
CA THR A 529 18.44 -19.44 -4.57
C THR A 529 17.35 -18.39 -4.72
N THR A 530 16.92 -17.72 -3.64
CA THR A 530 16.01 -16.56 -3.71
C THR A 530 16.60 -15.43 -4.57
N ALA A 531 17.87 -15.08 -4.40
CA ALA A 531 18.56 -14.09 -5.22
C ALA A 531 18.66 -14.49 -6.71
N ALA A 532 18.79 -15.78 -7.01
CA ALA A 532 18.71 -16.28 -8.39
C ALA A 532 17.27 -16.16 -8.97
N TYR A 533 16.24 -16.38 -8.17
CA TYR A 533 14.87 -16.09 -8.59
C TYR A 533 14.64 -14.59 -8.80
N GLU A 534 15.17 -13.72 -7.94
CA GLU A 534 15.12 -12.27 -8.16
C GLU A 534 15.78 -11.81 -9.47
N THR A 535 16.91 -12.39 -9.86
CA THR A 535 17.55 -12.04 -11.14
C THR A 535 16.76 -12.53 -12.34
N THR A 536 16.09 -13.69 -12.26
CA THR A 536 15.18 -14.14 -13.33
C THR A 536 13.90 -13.32 -13.38
N ILE A 537 13.36 -12.86 -12.24
CA ILE A 537 12.24 -11.89 -12.20
C ILE A 537 12.65 -10.57 -12.85
N LYS A 538 13.79 -9.99 -12.47
CA LYS A 538 14.31 -8.73 -13.07
C LYS A 538 14.57 -8.85 -14.57
N GLN A 539 14.95 -10.03 -15.07
CA GLN A 539 15.05 -10.29 -16.51
C GLN A 539 13.68 -10.30 -17.18
N LEU A 540 12.69 -10.99 -16.60
CA LEU A 540 11.31 -11.00 -17.11
C LEU A 540 10.65 -9.61 -17.07
N GLU A 541 10.93 -8.80 -16.04
CA GLU A 541 10.49 -7.39 -15.96
C GLU A 541 11.09 -6.54 -17.09
N GLN A 542 12.39 -6.70 -17.39
CA GLN A 542 13.02 -6.03 -18.53
C GLN A 542 12.46 -6.49 -19.88
N ASP A 543 12.19 -7.79 -20.04
CA ASP A 543 11.64 -8.33 -21.29
C ASP A 543 10.17 -7.91 -21.47
N MET A 544 9.40 -7.79 -20.38
CA MET A 544 8.07 -7.18 -20.37
C MET A 544 8.13 -5.69 -20.77
N GLN A 545 9.05 -4.90 -20.21
CA GLN A 545 9.23 -3.49 -20.59
C GLN A 545 9.62 -3.33 -22.08
N ARG A 546 10.41 -4.26 -22.65
CA ARG A 546 10.71 -4.28 -24.09
C ARG A 546 9.44 -4.50 -24.91
N LEU A 547 8.59 -5.45 -24.52
CA LEU A 547 7.31 -5.71 -25.17
C LEU A 547 6.31 -4.55 -25.01
N GLU A 548 6.29 -3.86 -23.87
CA GLU A 548 5.51 -2.63 -23.66
C GLU A 548 5.98 -1.51 -24.60
N ILE A 549 7.29 -1.31 -24.74
CA ILE A 549 7.88 -0.34 -25.68
C ILE A 549 7.58 -0.73 -27.14
N GLU A 550 7.58 -2.03 -27.47
CA GLU A 550 7.28 -2.52 -28.82
C GLU A 550 5.78 -2.41 -29.14
N ASN A 551 4.88 -2.70 -28.21
CA ASN A 551 3.46 -2.39 -28.33
C ASN A 551 3.23 -0.88 -28.49
N ALA A 552 3.84 -0.03 -27.67
CA ALA A 552 3.72 1.41 -27.80
C ALA A 552 4.24 1.95 -29.15
N ARG A 553 5.24 1.28 -29.75
CA ARG A 553 5.68 1.56 -31.13
C ARG A 553 4.67 1.09 -32.18
N LEU A 554 4.12 -0.11 -32.03
CA LEU A 554 3.09 -0.65 -32.93
C LEU A 554 1.83 0.22 -32.88
N GLU A 555 1.38 0.59 -31.68
CA GLU A 555 0.32 1.57 -31.45
C GLU A 555 0.66 2.94 -32.03
N ALA A 556 1.90 3.42 -31.90
CA ALA A 556 2.31 4.68 -32.53
C ALA A 556 2.25 4.60 -34.08
N THR A 557 2.62 3.46 -34.68
CA THR A 557 2.48 3.24 -36.13
C THR A 557 1.03 3.06 -36.57
N ALA A 558 0.19 2.34 -35.80
CA ALA A 558 -1.24 2.21 -36.05
C ALA A 558 -1.95 3.56 -35.89
N ASN A 559 -1.58 4.37 -34.90
CA ASN A 559 -2.04 5.74 -34.73
C ASN A 559 -1.51 6.68 -35.82
N LYS A 560 -0.33 6.42 -36.40
CA LYS A 560 0.17 7.17 -37.57
C LYS A 560 -0.64 6.83 -38.82
N GLN A 561 -0.90 5.55 -39.10
CA GLN A 561 -1.77 5.11 -40.19
C GLN A 561 -3.22 5.60 -39.99
N SER A 562 -3.75 5.50 -38.77
CA SER A 562 -5.05 6.07 -38.40
C SER A 562 -5.06 7.59 -38.59
N LYS A 563 -4.00 8.32 -38.24
CA LYS A 563 -3.89 9.75 -38.54
C LYS A 563 -3.81 10.04 -40.04
N GLU A 564 -3.14 9.21 -40.83
CA GLU A 564 -3.09 9.33 -42.29
C GLU A 564 -4.48 9.12 -42.91
N ILE A 565 -5.19 8.05 -42.52
CA ILE A 565 -6.59 7.79 -42.88
C ILE A 565 -7.50 8.95 -42.44
N ASN A 566 -7.38 9.40 -41.19
CA ASN A 566 -8.14 10.53 -40.66
C ASN A 566 -7.79 11.83 -41.40
N THR A 567 -6.56 12.08 -41.83
CA THR A 567 -6.24 13.29 -42.64
C THR A 567 -6.81 13.21 -44.05
N LEU A 568 -6.92 12.02 -44.65
CA LEU A 568 -7.63 11.83 -45.91
C LEU A 568 -9.15 12.08 -45.74
N GLN A 569 -9.74 11.65 -44.61
CA GLN A 569 -11.13 11.95 -44.23
C GLN A 569 -11.32 13.41 -43.76
N LYS A 570 -10.28 14.07 -43.25
CA LYS A 570 -10.33 15.46 -42.81
C LYS A 570 -10.18 16.43 -43.98
N GLY A 571 -9.39 16.07 -45.00
CA GLY A 571 -9.35 16.81 -46.27
C GLY A 571 -10.70 16.91 -46.97
N THR A 572 -11.57 15.90 -46.82
CA THR A 572 -12.97 15.94 -47.30
C THR A 572 -13.94 16.67 -46.35
N HIS A 573 -13.51 17.08 -45.15
CA HIS A 573 -14.34 17.75 -44.15
C HIS A 573 -13.91 19.21 -43.85
N GLU A 574 -12.63 19.54 -43.99
CA GLU A 574 -12.12 20.91 -43.85
C GLU A 574 -12.60 21.84 -44.97
N ALA A 575 -12.94 21.27 -46.13
CA ALA A 575 -13.69 21.95 -47.18
C ALA A 575 -15.05 22.52 -46.71
N ALA A 576 -15.61 22.01 -45.60
CA ALA A 576 -16.87 22.48 -45.02
C ALA A 576 -16.72 23.37 -43.77
N LEU A 577 -15.52 23.48 -43.16
CA LEU A 577 -15.36 24.09 -41.83
C LEU A 577 -14.72 25.50 -41.81
N VAL A 578 -14.14 25.97 -42.92
CA VAL A 578 -13.44 27.27 -43.02
C VAL A 578 -14.34 28.48 -42.70
N GLN A 579 -15.67 28.32 -42.72
CA GLN A 579 -16.64 29.41 -42.54
C GLN A 579 -16.89 29.82 -41.07
N LYS A 580 -16.38 29.13 -40.05
CA LYS A 580 -16.94 29.25 -38.67
C LYS A 580 -15.95 29.45 -37.49
N GLN A 581 -14.84 30.16 -37.67
CA GLN A 581 -14.03 30.61 -36.51
C GLN A 581 -13.24 31.92 -36.74
N SER A 582 -13.99 33.01 -36.95
CA SER A 582 -13.49 34.36 -36.72
C SER A 582 -13.91 34.86 -35.33
N THR A 583 -13.12 35.75 -34.73
CA THR A 583 -13.34 36.46 -33.45
C THR A 583 -13.59 35.61 -32.19
N GLN A 584 -12.56 35.47 -31.35
CA GLN A 584 -12.69 35.39 -29.88
C GLN A 584 -11.63 36.30 -29.25
N SER A 585 -12.04 37.19 -28.34
CA SER A 585 -11.18 38.27 -27.82
C SER A 585 -11.61 38.81 -26.44
N HIS A 586 -11.93 37.93 -25.48
CA HIS A 586 -12.33 38.30 -24.12
C HIS A 586 -11.61 37.54 -22.98
N THR A 587 -10.68 36.63 -23.32
CA THR A 587 -10.04 35.64 -22.43
C THR A 587 -9.03 36.21 -21.40
N ALA A 588 -9.14 37.49 -21.04
CA ALA A 588 -8.23 38.19 -20.13
C ALA A 588 -8.82 38.49 -18.73
N GLN A 589 -10.15 38.40 -18.55
CA GLN A 589 -10.80 38.59 -17.24
C GLN A 589 -11.28 37.27 -16.62
N ASP A 590 -11.71 36.30 -17.43
CA ASP A 590 -12.13 34.97 -16.96
C ASP A 590 -11.00 34.24 -16.23
N THR A 591 -9.75 34.41 -16.70
CA THR A 591 -8.56 33.79 -16.12
C THR A 591 -8.33 34.17 -14.66
N GLN A 592 -8.66 35.40 -14.25
CA GLN A 592 -8.51 35.83 -12.85
C GLN A 592 -9.56 35.17 -11.94
N VAL A 593 -10.81 35.05 -12.41
CA VAL A 593 -11.88 34.36 -11.67
C VAL A 593 -11.59 32.85 -11.57
N LEU A 594 -11.05 32.26 -12.64
CA LEU A 594 -10.64 30.86 -12.68
C LEU A 594 -9.53 30.56 -11.65
N TRP A 595 -8.52 31.43 -11.47
CA TRP A 595 -7.49 31.23 -10.42
C TRP A 595 -8.07 31.25 -8.99
N GLU A 596 -9.05 32.11 -8.73
CA GLU A 596 -9.73 32.15 -7.43
C GLU A 596 -10.66 30.97 -7.18
N GLN A 597 -11.24 30.40 -8.22
CA GLN A 597 -12.02 29.16 -8.14
C GLN A 597 -11.09 27.96 -7.97
N GLU A 598 -10.01 27.87 -8.76
CA GLU A 598 -8.95 26.86 -8.68
C GLU A 598 -8.35 26.75 -7.27
N LEU A 599 -8.12 27.88 -6.58
CA LEU A 599 -7.63 27.85 -5.19
C LEU A 599 -8.65 27.24 -4.22
N LYS A 600 -9.95 27.52 -4.40
CA LYS A 600 -11.05 26.98 -3.58
C LYS A 600 -11.30 25.50 -3.91
N SER A 601 -11.25 25.14 -5.18
CA SER A 601 -11.25 23.75 -5.65
C SER A 601 -10.08 22.97 -5.07
N ARG A 602 -8.86 23.52 -5.05
CA ARG A 602 -7.69 22.88 -4.43
C ARG A 602 -7.83 22.65 -2.93
N THR A 603 -8.45 23.54 -2.16
CA THR A 603 -8.69 23.28 -0.73
C THR A 603 -9.79 22.22 -0.50
N GLN A 604 -10.81 22.17 -1.37
CA GLN A 604 -11.82 21.11 -1.35
C GLN A 604 -11.27 19.76 -1.81
N LEU A 605 -10.43 19.73 -2.84
CA LEU A 605 -9.68 18.56 -3.29
C LEU A 605 -8.68 18.09 -2.24
N GLY A 606 -8.06 18.98 -1.47
CA GLY A 606 -7.21 18.62 -0.33
C GLY A 606 -7.98 17.87 0.75
N LEU A 607 -9.18 18.34 1.11
CA LEU A 607 -10.07 17.64 2.03
C LEU A 607 -10.56 16.30 1.43
N ARG A 608 -10.97 16.28 0.16
CA ARG A 608 -11.42 15.05 -0.51
C ARG A 608 -10.28 14.05 -0.71
N LEU A 609 -9.03 14.49 -0.84
CA LEU A 609 -7.85 13.63 -0.85
C LEU A 609 -7.61 13.02 0.53
N ALA A 610 -7.74 13.78 1.62
CA ALA A 610 -7.65 13.22 2.98
C ALA A 610 -8.80 12.22 3.28
N GLU A 611 -10.00 12.48 2.78
CA GLU A 611 -11.12 11.52 2.80
C GLU A 611 -10.80 10.27 1.96
N LEU A 612 -10.30 10.43 0.73
CA LEU A 612 -9.90 9.32 -0.14
C LEU A 612 -8.71 8.52 0.41
N GLU A 613 -7.80 9.14 1.17
CA GLU A 613 -6.71 8.46 1.88
C GLU A 613 -7.25 7.65 3.07
N LYS A 614 -8.25 8.16 3.79
CA LYS A 614 -8.97 7.43 4.84
C LYS A 614 -9.79 6.27 4.26
N GLU A 615 -10.56 6.51 3.18
CA GLU A 615 -11.29 5.47 2.42
C GLU A 615 -10.32 4.41 1.87
N LYS A 616 -9.19 4.81 1.29
CA LYS A 616 -8.10 3.92 0.86
C LYS A 616 -7.51 3.14 2.03
N GLY A 617 -7.37 3.74 3.20
CA GLY A 617 -6.94 3.07 4.43
C GLY A 617 -7.94 2.00 4.86
N GLU A 618 -9.23 2.33 4.90
CA GLU A 618 -10.33 1.42 5.26
C GLU A 618 -10.48 0.28 4.24
N LEU A 619 -10.43 0.59 2.94
CA LEU A 619 -10.40 -0.39 1.85
C LEU A 619 -9.15 -1.27 1.87
N SER A 620 -7.99 -0.76 2.31
CA SER A 620 -6.78 -1.58 2.48
C SER A 620 -6.91 -2.54 3.65
N HIS A 621 -7.51 -2.11 4.77
CA HIS A 621 -7.84 -3.00 5.88
C HIS A 621 -8.91 -4.03 5.50
N GLN A 622 -9.91 -3.65 4.71
CA GLN A 622 -10.92 -4.56 4.18
C GLN A 622 -10.30 -5.58 3.21
N MET A 623 -9.42 -5.15 2.31
CA MET A 623 -8.69 -6.02 1.38
C MET A 623 -7.77 -7.00 2.12
N GLU A 624 -7.06 -6.55 3.16
CA GLU A 624 -6.26 -7.43 4.00
C GLU A 624 -7.15 -8.39 4.83
N ALA A 625 -8.34 -7.97 5.27
CA ALA A 625 -9.31 -8.84 5.92
C ALA A 625 -9.89 -9.90 4.97
N GLU A 626 -10.25 -9.53 3.72
CA GLU A 626 -10.69 -10.49 2.70
C GLU A 626 -9.55 -11.42 2.26
N LYS A 627 -8.31 -10.93 2.19
CA LYS A 627 -7.10 -11.75 1.96
C LYS A 627 -6.91 -12.78 3.08
N ASN A 628 -7.08 -12.39 4.34
CA ASN A 628 -7.03 -13.33 5.47
C ASN A 628 -8.18 -14.35 5.44
N LYS A 629 -9.40 -13.94 5.06
CA LYS A 629 -10.51 -14.89 4.80
C LYS A 629 -10.21 -15.84 3.63
N ALA A 630 -9.59 -15.34 2.55
CA ALA A 630 -9.22 -16.16 1.40
C ALA A 630 -8.15 -17.20 1.75
N VAL A 631 -7.17 -16.84 2.61
CA VAL A 631 -6.22 -17.81 3.19
C VAL A 631 -6.95 -18.87 4.00
N GLN A 632 -7.87 -18.48 4.90
CA GLN A 632 -8.67 -19.44 5.69
C GLN A 632 -9.56 -20.34 4.81
N LEU A 633 -10.12 -19.82 3.72
CA LEU A 633 -10.91 -20.60 2.75
C LEU A 633 -10.03 -21.58 1.96
N GLU A 634 -8.82 -21.18 1.58
CA GLU A 634 -7.87 -22.06 0.90
C GLU A 634 -7.28 -23.13 1.85
N GLU A 635 -7.14 -22.83 3.14
CA GLU A 635 -6.83 -23.82 4.18
C GLU A 635 -7.98 -24.81 4.41
N GLN A 636 -9.23 -24.32 4.49
CA GLN A 636 -10.42 -25.18 4.56
C GLN A 636 -10.56 -26.06 3.31
N LYS A 637 -10.28 -25.51 2.12
CA LYS A 637 -10.26 -26.22 0.85
C LYS A 637 -9.22 -27.34 0.86
N LYS A 638 -7.96 -27.05 1.24
CA LYS A 638 -6.92 -28.07 1.41
C LYS A 638 -7.33 -29.16 2.41
N ALA A 639 -7.99 -28.80 3.52
CA ALA A 639 -8.52 -29.77 4.47
C ALA A 639 -9.66 -30.63 3.89
N THR A 640 -10.52 -30.08 3.03
CA THR A 640 -11.53 -30.87 2.31
C THR A 640 -10.94 -31.73 1.19
N ASP A 641 -9.89 -31.27 0.51
CA ASP A 641 -9.19 -32.01 -0.55
C ASP A 641 -8.45 -33.21 0.05
N ILE A 642 -7.71 -33.02 1.14
CA ILE A 642 -7.08 -34.12 1.91
C ILE A 642 -8.14 -35.13 2.40
N ARG A 643 -9.30 -34.66 2.86
CA ARG A 643 -10.41 -35.55 3.26
C ARG A 643 -11.01 -36.30 2.06
N LEU A 644 -11.08 -35.67 0.89
CA LEU A 644 -11.55 -36.30 -0.34
C LEU A 644 -10.57 -37.38 -0.79
N ASP A 645 -9.26 -37.13 -0.77
CA ASP A 645 -8.23 -38.12 -1.09
C ASP A 645 -8.24 -39.31 -0.11
N LEU A 646 -8.50 -39.08 1.17
CA LEU A 646 -8.68 -40.15 2.16
C LEU A 646 -9.92 -41.00 1.89
N GLU A 647 -11.04 -40.41 1.45
CA GLU A 647 -12.22 -41.19 1.05
C GLU A 647 -12.07 -41.82 -0.35
N LEU A 648 -11.32 -41.22 -1.28
CA LEU A 648 -10.99 -41.81 -2.57
C LEU A 648 -10.08 -43.04 -2.40
N THR A 649 -9.01 -42.94 -1.62
CA THR A 649 -8.12 -44.07 -1.32
C THR A 649 -8.90 -45.21 -0.66
N ARG A 650 -9.70 -44.91 0.38
CA ARG A 650 -10.65 -45.85 1.01
C ARG A 650 -11.63 -46.48 0.02
N ASN A 651 -12.16 -45.72 -0.94
CA ASN A 651 -13.02 -46.24 -2.00
C ASN A 651 -12.25 -47.19 -2.93
N THR A 652 -10.99 -46.91 -3.28
CA THR A 652 -10.15 -47.88 -4.02
C THR A 652 -9.92 -49.18 -3.24
N GLU A 653 -9.81 -49.12 -1.90
CA GLU A 653 -9.69 -50.31 -1.04
C GLU A 653 -10.96 -51.13 -1.01
N LEU A 654 -12.12 -50.47 -0.84
CA LEU A 654 -13.43 -51.11 -0.94
C LEU A 654 -13.67 -51.72 -2.34
N GLN A 655 -13.19 -51.07 -3.41
CA GLN A 655 -13.23 -51.64 -4.76
C GLN A 655 -12.32 -52.86 -4.89
N LYS A 656 -11.06 -52.81 -4.42
CA LYS A 656 -10.13 -53.96 -4.38
C LYS A 656 -10.76 -55.14 -3.63
N GLU A 657 -11.43 -54.88 -2.50
CA GLU A 657 -12.13 -55.92 -1.73
C GLU A 657 -13.36 -56.45 -2.46
N MET A 658 -14.16 -55.60 -3.09
CA MET A 658 -15.26 -56.04 -3.96
C MET A 658 -14.76 -56.89 -5.16
N TYR A 659 -13.57 -56.64 -5.69
CA TYR A 659 -12.96 -57.50 -6.72
C TYR A 659 -12.47 -58.84 -6.14
N ARG A 660 -11.90 -58.87 -4.92
CA ARG A 660 -11.55 -60.12 -4.21
C ARG A 660 -12.81 -60.96 -3.96
N LEU A 661 -13.85 -60.37 -3.38
CA LEU A 661 -15.14 -61.03 -3.11
C LEU A 661 -15.82 -61.54 -4.39
N ARG A 662 -15.83 -60.74 -5.48
CA ARG A 662 -16.32 -61.21 -6.79
C ARG A 662 -15.50 -62.37 -7.36
N THR A 663 -14.20 -62.43 -7.08
CA THR A 663 -13.31 -63.51 -7.53
C THR A 663 -13.56 -64.79 -6.73
N LEU A 664 -13.73 -64.69 -5.41
CA LEU A 664 -14.17 -65.80 -4.56
C LEU A 664 -15.55 -66.33 -4.99
N LEU A 665 -16.51 -65.43 -5.25
CA LEU A 665 -17.85 -65.78 -5.76
C LEU A 665 -17.79 -66.50 -7.13
N LYS A 666 -16.94 -66.04 -8.06
CA LYS A 666 -16.71 -66.72 -9.35
C LYS A 666 -16.13 -68.13 -9.15
N THR A 667 -15.19 -68.29 -8.23
CA THR A 667 -14.59 -69.60 -7.90
C THR A 667 -15.63 -70.54 -7.27
N ALA A 668 -16.47 -70.06 -6.37
CA ALA A 668 -17.59 -70.82 -5.81
C ALA A 668 -18.61 -71.23 -6.89
N LYS A 669 -19.00 -70.30 -7.77
CA LYS A 669 -19.89 -70.61 -8.92
C LYS A 669 -19.26 -71.57 -9.93
N LYS A 670 -17.93 -71.60 -10.08
CA LYS A 670 -17.24 -72.59 -10.92
C LYS A 670 -17.34 -74.00 -10.30
N LYS A 671 -17.09 -74.12 -8.99
CA LYS A 671 -17.23 -75.38 -8.24
C LYS A 671 -18.67 -75.93 -8.29
N LEU A 672 -19.69 -75.07 -8.15
CA LEU A 672 -21.10 -75.47 -8.33
C LEU A 672 -21.37 -75.99 -9.74
N LYS A 673 -20.95 -75.25 -10.79
CA LYS A 673 -21.08 -75.70 -12.19
C LYS A 673 -20.26 -76.95 -12.55
N GLU A 674 -19.34 -77.36 -11.70
CA GLU A 674 -18.58 -78.60 -11.82
C GLU A 674 -19.28 -79.78 -11.11
N GLN A 675 -20.23 -79.51 -10.20
CA GLN A 675 -21.18 -80.49 -9.66
C GLN A 675 -22.39 -80.70 -10.59
N ASP A 676 -22.92 -79.61 -11.17
CA ASP A 676 -24.06 -79.64 -12.12
C ASP A 676 -23.77 -80.37 -13.45
N ARG A 677 -22.58 -80.96 -13.64
CA ARG A 677 -22.14 -81.63 -14.88
C ARG A 677 -22.12 -83.16 -14.82
N SER A 678 -22.62 -83.77 -13.74
CA SER A 678 -22.75 -85.22 -13.60
C SER A 678 -24.11 -85.63 -13.02
N GLY A 679 -25.21 -85.28 -13.72
CA GLY A 679 -26.58 -85.41 -13.19
C GLY A 679 -27.68 -85.62 -14.25
N THR A 680 -27.49 -86.54 -15.19
CA THR A 680 -28.51 -86.96 -16.18
C THR A 680 -28.12 -88.32 -16.74
N GLU A 681 -28.95 -89.37 -16.84
CA GLU A 681 -30.24 -89.76 -16.25
C GLU A 681 -30.34 -91.29 -16.46
N PHE A 682 -31.08 -92.05 -15.65
CA PHE A 682 -31.50 -93.40 -16.08
C PHE A 682 -32.77 -93.90 -15.39
N GLY A 683 -33.78 -94.26 -16.18
CA GLY A 683 -35.03 -94.83 -15.66
C GLY A 683 -35.93 -95.43 -16.73
N SER A 684 -36.28 -96.72 -16.55
CA SER A 684 -37.39 -97.44 -17.20
C SER A 684 -37.27 -97.76 -18.71
N SER A 685 -37.89 -98.81 -19.28
CA SER A 685 -38.14 -100.21 -18.85
C SER A 685 -38.75 -100.97 -20.05
N GLY A 686 -38.68 -102.33 -20.08
CA GLY A 686 -39.52 -103.17 -20.97
C GLY A 686 -38.75 -104.10 -21.94
N PRO A 687 -38.75 -105.44 -21.70
CA PRO A 687 -38.05 -106.42 -22.55
C PRO A 687 -38.99 -107.47 -23.22
N VAL A 688 -38.47 -108.21 -24.21
CA VAL A 688 -39.07 -109.48 -24.70
C VAL A 688 -38.00 -110.52 -25.01
N ASN A 689 -37.96 -111.59 -24.21
CA ASN A 689 -37.35 -112.92 -24.46
C ASN A 689 -35.83 -113.01 -24.77
N ASN A 690 -35.12 -114.12 -24.49
CA ASN A 690 -35.56 -115.47 -24.09
C ASN A 690 -34.64 -116.09 -23.00
N LYS A 691 -35.10 -117.16 -22.32
CA LYS A 691 -34.38 -117.78 -21.18
C LYS A 691 -33.25 -118.73 -21.62
N VAL A 692 -32.05 -118.59 -21.03
CA VAL A 692 -31.09 -119.71 -20.81
C VAL A 692 -30.33 -119.49 -19.48
N ILE A 693 -30.50 -120.44 -18.54
CA ILE A 693 -29.63 -120.90 -17.42
C ILE A 693 -28.89 -119.85 -16.53
N ILE A 694 -28.97 -120.06 -15.20
CA ILE A 694 -28.56 -119.12 -14.14
C ILE A 694 -27.03 -119.11 -13.91
N CYS A 695 -26.46 -117.95 -13.55
CA CYS A 695 -25.05 -117.83 -13.12
C CYS A 695 -24.83 -116.76 -12.02
N PRO A 696 -23.82 -116.91 -11.13
CA PRO A 696 -23.52 -115.98 -10.01
C PRO A 696 -23.26 -114.52 -10.40
N LEU A 697 -22.94 -114.25 -11.67
CA LEU A 697 -22.77 -112.91 -12.24
C LEU A 697 -23.95 -111.98 -11.94
N PHE A 698 -25.18 -112.51 -11.80
CA PHE A 698 -26.33 -111.68 -11.46
C PHE A 698 -26.30 -111.16 -10.01
N ILE A 699 -25.83 -111.98 -9.05
CA ILE A 699 -25.68 -111.56 -7.65
C ILE A 699 -24.55 -110.54 -7.53
N LEU A 700 -23.40 -110.81 -8.16
CA LEU A 700 -22.27 -109.87 -8.26
C LEU A 700 -22.67 -108.52 -8.88
N LYS A 701 -23.56 -108.52 -9.87
CA LYS A 701 -24.09 -107.28 -10.46
C LYS A 701 -24.99 -106.54 -9.47
N MET A 702 -25.87 -107.23 -8.75
CA MET A 702 -26.76 -106.62 -7.75
C MET A 702 -26.00 -106.08 -6.53
N THR A 703 -24.98 -106.78 -6.02
CA THR A 703 -24.15 -106.26 -4.91
C THR A 703 -23.37 -105.03 -5.34
N SER A 704 -22.67 -105.08 -6.49
CA SER A 704 -21.97 -103.90 -7.04
C SER A 704 -22.91 -102.71 -7.27
N GLN A 705 -24.19 -102.95 -7.59
CA GLN A 705 -25.19 -101.90 -7.76
C GLN A 705 -25.69 -101.33 -6.42
N VAL A 706 -25.79 -102.17 -5.37
CA VAL A 706 -26.09 -101.72 -4.00
C VAL A 706 -24.91 -100.93 -3.43
N ASP A 707 -23.67 -101.41 -3.57
CA ASP A 707 -22.46 -100.72 -3.09
C ASP A 707 -22.30 -99.36 -3.79
N TRP A 708 -22.60 -99.29 -5.10
CA TRP A 708 -22.65 -98.04 -5.85
C TRP A 708 -23.74 -97.08 -5.33
N MET A 709 -24.95 -97.58 -5.05
CA MET A 709 -26.03 -96.77 -4.44
C MET A 709 -25.69 -96.31 -3.02
N GLN A 710 -25.03 -97.14 -2.22
CA GLN A 710 -24.55 -96.82 -0.88
C GLN A 710 -23.53 -95.67 -0.93
N LEU A 711 -22.54 -95.77 -1.83
CA LEU A 711 -21.53 -94.74 -2.06
C LEU A 711 -22.15 -93.43 -2.58
N GLN A 712 -23.15 -93.50 -3.46
CA GLN A 712 -23.91 -92.32 -3.90
C GLN A 712 -24.68 -91.67 -2.74
N LEU A 713 -25.32 -92.46 -1.86
CA LEU A 713 -26.04 -91.95 -0.70
C LEU A 713 -25.11 -91.30 0.33
N GLU A 714 -23.90 -91.84 0.54
CA GLU A 714 -22.89 -91.23 1.40
C GLU A 714 -22.32 -89.93 0.81
N GLN A 715 -22.12 -89.88 -0.52
CA GLN A 715 -21.74 -88.65 -1.22
C GLN A 715 -22.85 -87.58 -1.08
N GLU A 716 -24.11 -87.92 -1.37
CA GLU A 716 -25.28 -87.08 -1.12
C GLU A 716 -25.34 -86.57 0.33
N ALA A 717 -25.18 -87.46 1.31
CA ALA A 717 -25.18 -87.08 2.72
C ALA A 717 -23.98 -86.20 3.10
N SER A 718 -22.84 -86.30 2.40
CA SER A 718 -21.71 -85.39 2.59
C SER A 718 -21.98 -84.01 2.00
N LEU A 719 -22.61 -83.95 0.82
CA LEU A 719 -23.01 -82.71 0.14
C LEU A 719 -24.09 -81.97 0.93
N ARG A 720 -25.09 -82.67 1.47
CA ARG A 720 -26.13 -82.10 2.35
C ARG A 720 -25.52 -81.44 3.58
N ARG A 721 -24.59 -82.10 4.28
CA ARG A 721 -23.88 -81.53 5.43
C ARG A 721 -22.99 -80.33 5.07
N GLN A 722 -22.46 -80.27 3.85
CA GLN A 722 -21.73 -79.09 3.36
C GLN A 722 -22.69 -77.93 3.05
N LEU A 723 -23.82 -78.21 2.41
CA LEU A 723 -24.88 -77.22 2.13
C LEU A 723 -25.53 -76.69 3.42
N GLU A 724 -25.73 -77.52 4.43
CA GLU A 724 -26.19 -77.12 5.77
C GLU A 724 -25.21 -76.12 6.42
N LYS A 725 -23.90 -76.42 6.42
CA LYS A 725 -22.87 -75.49 6.92
C LYS A 725 -22.87 -74.17 6.16
N VAL A 726 -22.89 -74.21 4.83
CA VAL A 726 -22.95 -73.01 3.98
C VAL A 726 -24.24 -72.22 4.23
N ASN A 727 -25.37 -72.90 4.52
CA ASN A 727 -26.63 -72.23 4.87
C ASN A 727 -26.58 -71.55 6.24
N GLU A 728 -25.96 -72.13 7.27
CA GLU A 728 -25.73 -71.43 8.54
C GLU A 728 -24.73 -70.28 8.38
N GLU A 729 -23.62 -70.46 7.66
CA GLU A 729 -22.68 -69.39 7.34
C GLU A 729 -23.36 -68.22 6.58
N LEU A 730 -24.29 -68.52 5.66
CA LEU A 730 -25.08 -67.51 4.97
C LEU A 730 -26.15 -66.85 5.86
N LYS A 731 -26.73 -67.57 6.82
CA LYS A 731 -27.63 -66.98 7.84
C LYS A 731 -26.88 -66.02 8.76
N ASP A 732 -25.69 -66.39 9.23
CA ASP A 732 -24.84 -65.54 10.08
C ASP A 732 -24.34 -64.31 9.31
N GLN A 733 -23.93 -64.49 8.05
CA GLN A 733 -23.62 -63.36 7.16
C GLN A 733 -24.84 -62.45 6.97
N LEU A 734 -26.04 -63.00 6.76
CA LEU A 734 -27.27 -62.22 6.63
C LEU A 734 -27.65 -61.50 7.94
N ALA A 735 -27.41 -62.10 9.11
CA ALA A 735 -27.60 -61.47 10.41
C ALA A 735 -26.59 -60.33 10.64
N SER A 736 -25.33 -60.52 10.26
CA SER A 736 -24.28 -59.48 10.28
C SER A 736 -24.60 -58.31 9.33
N VAL A 737 -25.08 -58.60 8.12
CA VAL A 737 -25.56 -57.59 7.16
C VAL A 737 -26.77 -56.81 7.72
N LYS A 738 -27.71 -57.47 8.41
CA LYS A 738 -28.83 -56.79 9.10
C LYS A 738 -28.37 -55.96 10.29
N SER A 739 -27.39 -56.43 11.08
CA SER A 739 -26.81 -55.65 12.19
C SER A 739 -26.09 -54.39 11.69
N THR A 740 -25.39 -54.50 10.56
CA THR A 740 -24.67 -53.37 9.94
C THR A 740 -25.60 -52.43 9.15
N SER A 741 -26.72 -52.91 8.60
CA SER A 741 -27.76 -52.01 8.05
C SER A 741 -28.41 -51.18 9.16
N LEU A 742 -28.87 -51.81 10.25
CA LEU A 742 -29.48 -51.09 11.38
C LEU A 742 -28.54 -50.03 11.99
N LYS A 743 -27.22 -50.31 12.06
CA LYS A 743 -26.22 -49.32 12.49
C LYS A 743 -26.03 -48.18 11.47
N ARG A 744 -26.14 -48.46 10.17
CA ARG A 744 -26.15 -47.41 9.13
C ARG A 744 -27.40 -46.55 9.25
N ASP A 745 -28.58 -47.16 9.40
CA ASP A 745 -29.86 -46.46 9.55
C ASP A 745 -29.83 -45.52 10.78
N GLN A 746 -29.26 -45.98 11.90
CA GLN A 746 -29.05 -45.16 13.10
C GLN A 746 -28.08 -43.98 12.84
N LEU A 747 -26.98 -44.21 12.13
CA LEU A 747 -26.03 -43.15 11.77
C LEU A 747 -26.63 -42.14 10.78
N ASP A 748 -27.42 -42.59 9.80
CA ASP A 748 -28.10 -41.71 8.85
C ASP A 748 -29.19 -40.87 9.53
N MET A 749 -29.89 -41.42 10.54
CA MET A 749 -30.80 -40.63 11.38
C MET A 749 -30.06 -39.61 12.25
N ARG A 750 -28.92 -39.97 12.86
CA ARG A 750 -28.11 -39.01 13.64
C ARG A 750 -27.44 -37.96 12.75
N LYS A 751 -27.06 -38.32 11.52
CA LYS A 751 -26.54 -37.40 10.49
C LYS A 751 -27.60 -36.37 10.08
N LYS A 752 -28.85 -36.79 9.82
CA LYS A 752 -29.96 -35.86 9.55
C LYS A 752 -30.21 -34.88 10.70
N GLN A 753 -30.21 -35.36 11.94
CA GLN A 753 -30.32 -34.48 13.12
C GLN A 753 -29.20 -33.44 13.17
N LEU A 754 -27.95 -33.84 12.93
CA LEU A 754 -26.81 -32.91 12.89
C LEU A 754 -26.88 -31.94 11.69
N GLU A 755 -27.41 -32.37 10.54
CA GLU A 755 -27.65 -31.53 9.38
C GLU A 755 -28.76 -30.50 9.65
N GLU A 756 -29.82 -30.88 10.37
CA GLU A 756 -30.89 -30.01 10.85
C GLU A 756 -30.40 -29.02 11.92
N GLU A 757 -29.63 -29.48 12.91
CA GLU A 757 -28.97 -28.63 13.92
C GLU A 757 -28.05 -27.60 13.24
N VAL A 758 -27.19 -28.01 12.30
CA VAL A 758 -26.31 -27.11 11.54
C VAL A 758 -27.10 -26.15 10.65
N ALA A 759 -28.20 -26.59 10.04
CA ALA A 759 -29.08 -25.71 9.26
C ALA A 759 -29.78 -24.65 10.14
N LEU A 760 -30.18 -25.01 11.36
CA LEU A 760 -30.73 -24.08 12.35
C LEU A 760 -29.66 -23.09 12.84
N TYR A 761 -28.44 -23.55 13.15
CA TYR A 761 -27.34 -22.64 13.52
C TYR A 761 -26.96 -21.68 12.39
N ARG A 762 -26.95 -22.14 11.13
CA ARG A 762 -26.74 -21.28 9.96
C ARG A 762 -27.84 -20.23 9.83
N ARG A 763 -29.12 -20.63 9.79
CA ARG A 763 -30.26 -19.69 9.74
C ARG A 763 -30.21 -18.67 10.87
N ASN A 764 -29.87 -19.09 12.09
CA ASN A 764 -29.76 -18.19 13.25
C ASN A 764 -28.53 -17.26 13.18
N ALA A 765 -27.46 -17.62 12.47
CA ALA A 765 -26.34 -16.74 12.20
C ALA A 765 -26.66 -15.76 11.06
N ASP A 766 -27.25 -16.25 9.97
CA ASP A 766 -27.71 -15.45 8.83
C ASP A 766 -28.75 -14.41 9.25
N GLU A 767 -29.66 -14.76 10.16
CA GLU A 767 -30.69 -13.87 10.69
C GLU A 767 -30.12 -12.80 11.63
N ARG A 768 -29.12 -13.12 12.46
CA ARG A 768 -28.37 -12.10 13.22
C ARG A 768 -27.60 -11.15 12.28
N ALA A 769 -26.95 -11.69 11.25
CA ALA A 769 -26.26 -10.89 10.26
C ALA A 769 -27.22 -9.95 9.50
N ARG A 770 -28.43 -10.42 9.16
CA ARG A 770 -29.51 -9.59 8.60
C ARG A 770 -29.94 -8.48 9.56
N GLN A 771 -30.14 -8.78 10.84
CA GLN A 771 -30.53 -7.80 11.86
C GLN A 771 -29.43 -6.76 12.11
N GLU A 772 -28.16 -7.18 12.17
CA GLU A 772 -27.02 -6.25 12.24
C GLU A 772 -26.90 -5.36 11.00
N LEU A 773 -27.09 -5.93 9.81
CA LEU A 773 -27.10 -5.16 8.55
C LEU A 773 -28.27 -4.19 8.49
N GLN A 774 -29.46 -4.58 8.97
CA GLN A 774 -30.62 -3.69 9.06
C GLN A 774 -30.35 -2.52 10.01
N VAL A 775 -29.83 -2.77 11.22
CA VAL A 775 -29.48 -1.70 12.18
C VAL A 775 -28.40 -0.77 11.60
N LYS A 776 -27.39 -1.30 10.91
CA LYS A 776 -26.37 -0.49 10.22
C LYS A 776 -26.96 0.30 9.05
N LEU A 777 -27.88 -0.27 8.29
CA LEU A 777 -28.59 0.40 7.19
C LEU A 777 -29.48 1.53 7.71
N ASP A 778 -30.19 1.32 8.83
CA ASP A 778 -31.02 2.35 9.46
C ASP A 778 -30.18 3.48 10.08
N GLN A 779 -29.00 3.17 10.62
CA GLN A 779 -28.01 4.19 11.03
C GLN A 779 -27.47 4.99 9.85
N VAL A 780 -27.14 4.34 8.72
CA VAL A 780 -26.70 5.00 7.49
C VAL A 780 -27.84 5.84 6.89
N ASN A 781 -29.07 5.35 6.87
CA ASN A 781 -30.25 6.10 6.42
C ASN A 781 -30.48 7.35 7.28
N LEU A 782 -30.38 7.23 8.61
CA LEU A 782 -30.48 8.39 9.52
C LEU A 782 -29.34 9.40 9.31
N PHE A 783 -28.12 8.91 9.06
CA PHE A 783 -26.98 9.77 8.72
C PHE A 783 -27.20 10.50 7.38
N LEU A 784 -27.64 9.79 6.34
CA LEU A 784 -27.94 10.37 5.02
C LEU A 784 -29.11 11.37 5.08
N GLN A 785 -30.15 11.09 5.87
CA GLN A 785 -31.24 12.06 6.12
C GLN A 785 -30.74 13.30 6.85
N THR A 786 -29.89 13.13 7.86
CA THR A 786 -29.26 14.25 8.60
C THR A 786 -28.34 15.06 7.69
N GLN A 787 -27.57 14.39 6.83
CA GLN A 787 -26.69 15.00 5.84
C GLN A 787 -27.52 15.79 4.80
N ALA A 788 -28.57 15.20 4.24
CA ALA A 788 -29.48 15.85 3.30
C ALA A 788 -30.15 17.10 3.91
N ALA A 789 -30.69 17.01 5.13
CA ALA A 789 -31.27 18.16 5.83
C ALA A 789 -30.21 19.24 6.12
N SER A 790 -28.97 18.87 6.46
CA SER A 790 -27.87 19.83 6.64
C SER A 790 -27.46 20.51 5.33
N GLN A 791 -27.54 19.79 4.20
CA GLN A 791 -27.25 20.30 2.87
C GLN A 791 -28.36 21.24 2.38
N GLU A 792 -29.64 20.89 2.58
CA GLU A 792 -30.79 21.76 2.29
C GLU A 792 -30.68 23.09 3.04
N VAL A 793 -30.35 23.07 4.34
CA VAL A 793 -30.09 24.28 5.13
C VAL A 793 -28.89 25.08 4.61
N LEU A 794 -27.88 24.42 4.05
CA LEU A 794 -26.71 25.08 3.44
C LEU A 794 -27.04 25.69 2.07
N GLU A 795 -27.88 25.03 1.29
CA GLU A 795 -28.39 25.51 -0.01
C GLU A 795 -29.38 26.66 0.16
N GLN A 796 -30.27 26.60 1.15
CA GLN A 796 -31.12 27.73 1.54
C GLN A 796 -30.27 28.94 1.97
N LYS A 797 -29.14 28.71 2.68
CA LYS A 797 -28.17 29.78 3.01
C LYS A 797 -27.42 30.31 1.78
N LYS A 798 -27.17 29.51 0.73
CA LYS A 798 -26.64 29.98 -0.56
C LYS A 798 -27.69 30.83 -1.28
N ALA A 799 -28.90 30.30 -1.47
CA ALA A 799 -30.01 30.97 -2.15
C ALA A 799 -30.34 32.32 -1.51
N ASN A 800 -30.39 32.41 -0.17
CA ASN A 800 -30.61 33.68 0.53
C ASN A 800 -29.46 34.69 0.32
N ARG A 801 -28.20 34.24 0.22
CA ARG A 801 -27.06 35.13 -0.11
C ARG A 801 -27.13 35.59 -1.56
N GLU A 802 -27.44 34.71 -2.49
CA GLU A 802 -27.61 35.04 -3.90
C GLU A 802 -28.79 35.99 -4.14
N ALA A 803 -29.93 35.78 -3.48
CA ALA A 803 -31.07 36.69 -3.55
C ALA A 803 -30.72 38.09 -3.00
N ASN A 804 -30.01 38.17 -1.87
CA ASN A 804 -29.53 39.44 -1.33
C ASN A 804 -28.53 40.14 -2.26
N LEU A 805 -27.63 39.39 -2.92
CA LEU A 805 -26.68 39.95 -3.90
C LEU A 805 -27.39 40.40 -5.18
N ARG A 806 -28.36 39.63 -5.70
CA ARG A 806 -29.20 40.03 -6.84
C ARG A 806 -29.96 41.32 -6.53
N PHE A 807 -30.62 41.40 -5.37
CA PHE A 807 -31.30 42.62 -4.93
C PHE A 807 -30.35 43.83 -4.85
N GLN A 808 -29.14 43.67 -4.29
CA GLN A 808 -28.14 44.75 -4.25
C GLN A 808 -27.69 45.18 -5.66
N LEU A 809 -27.49 44.24 -6.58
CA LEU A 809 -27.13 44.53 -7.97
C LEU A 809 -28.29 45.19 -8.74
N GLU A 810 -29.52 44.74 -8.53
CA GLU A 810 -30.74 45.31 -9.11
C GLU A 810 -30.96 46.75 -8.66
N GLN A 811 -30.83 47.04 -7.35
CA GLN A 811 -30.86 48.41 -6.84
C GLN A 811 -29.75 49.25 -7.47
N ARG A 812 -28.52 48.72 -7.58
CA ARG A 812 -27.41 49.47 -8.18
C ARG A 812 -27.59 49.70 -9.69
N ILE A 813 -28.23 48.79 -10.41
CA ILE A 813 -28.62 48.98 -11.82
C ILE A 813 -29.67 50.10 -11.92
N ILE A 814 -30.69 50.12 -11.05
CA ILE A 814 -31.71 51.18 -11.01
C ILE A 814 -31.09 52.56 -10.73
N GLU A 815 -30.15 52.65 -9.78
CA GLU A 815 -29.38 53.88 -9.52
C GLU A 815 -28.60 54.34 -10.76
N LEU A 816 -27.83 53.43 -11.37
CA LEU A 816 -27.02 53.74 -12.55
C LEU A 816 -27.87 54.09 -13.77
N GLU A 817 -29.05 53.48 -13.94
CA GLU A 817 -30.04 53.90 -14.93
C GLU A 817 -30.58 55.30 -14.66
N ALA A 818 -30.85 55.66 -13.41
CA ALA A 818 -31.30 57.00 -13.04
C ALA A 818 -30.19 58.05 -13.27
N ASP A 819 -28.92 57.71 -13.01
CA ASP A 819 -27.77 58.54 -13.37
C ASP A 819 -27.62 58.70 -14.88
N LEU A 820 -27.73 57.60 -15.65
CA LEU A 820 -27.68 57.64 -17.11
C LEU A 820 -28.84 58.42 -17.73
N ARG A 821 -30.05 58.36 -17.16
CA ARG A 821 -31.20 59.19 -17.57
C ARG A 821 -30.89 60.67 -17.33
N ARG A 822 -30.46 61.05 -16.12
CA ARG A 822 -30.05 62.42 -15.78
C ARG A 822 -28.94 62.95 -16.70
N ALA A 823 -27.94 62.12 -17.02
CA ALA A 823 -26.87 62.49 -17.96
C ALA A 823 -27.38 62.68 -19.40
N ARG A 824 -28.28 61.81 -19.88
CA ARG A 824 -28.91 61.96 -21.21
C ARG A 824 -29.76 63.22 -21.31
N ASP A 825 -30.54 63.54 -20.28
CA ASP A 825 -31.39 64.73 -20.27
C ASP A 825 -30.57 66.02 -20.19
N SER A 826 -29.45 66.03 -19.45
CA SER A 826 -28.46 67.11 -19.47
C SER A 826 -27.84 67.28 -20.87
N LEU A 827 -27.38 66.19 -21.49
CA LEU A 827 -26.83 66.21 -22.86
C LEU A 827 -27.89 66.69 -23.89
N ARG A 828 -29.16 66.34 -23.68
CA ARG A 828 -30.29 66.79 -24.49
C ARG A 828 -30.52 68.30 -24.33
N SER A 829 -30.47 68.86 -23.12
CA SER A 829 -30.56 70.31 -22.90
C SER A 829 -29.46 71.05 -23.66
N THR A 830 -28.19 70.69 -23.41
CA THR A 830 -27.04 71.32 -24.06
C THR A 830 -27.06 71.17 -25.59
N ARG A 831 -27.62 70.07 -26.11
CA ARG A 831 -27.84 69.91 -27.55
C ARG A 831 -28.92 70.86 -28.07
N THR A 832 -30.05 71.01 -27.38
CA THR A 832 -31.08 71.98 -27.80
C THR A 832 -30.62 73.43 -27.68
N GLU A 833 -29.71 73.74 -26.77
CA GLU A 833 -29.02 75.03 -26.67
C GLU A 833 -28.09 75.24 -27.86
N LEU A 834 -27.26 74.25 -28.23
CA LEU A 834 -26.42 74.29 -29.42
C LEU A 834 -27.23 74.47 -30.71
N GLU A 835 -28.35 73.77 -30.85
CA GLU A 835 -29.27 73.89 -32.00
C GLU A 835 -29.93 75.29 -32.07
N ARG A 836 -30.17 75.95 -30.91
CA ARG A 836 -30.59 77.37 -30.87
C ARG A 836 -29.46 78.32 -31.31
N TYR A 837 -28.24 78.14 -30.82
CA TYR A 837 -27.09 78.95 -31.23
C TYR A 837 -26.78 78.81 -32.72
N GLN A 838 -26.83 77.58 -33.26
CA GLN A 838 -26.70 77.34 -34.70
C GLN A 838 -27.77 78.08 -35.51
N LYS A 839 -29.02 78.08 -35.05
CA LYS A 839 -30.10 78.80 -35.75
C LYS A 839 -29.88 80.31 -35.73
N LEU A 840 -29.55 80.90 -34.58
CA LEU A 840 -29.22 82.33 -34.47
C LEU A 840 -28.09 82.72 -35.43
N TYR A 841 -27.02 81.92 -35.49
CA TYR A 841 -25.91 82.14 -36.42
C TYR A 841 -26.33 82.03 -37.90
N THR A 842 -27.23 81.11 -38.26
CA THR A 842 -27.77 81.05 -39.63
C THR A 842 -28.66 82.25 -39.95
N ASP A 843 -29.44 82.75 -38.99
CA ASP A 843 -30.32 83.91 -39.19
C ASP A 843 -29.47 85.20 -39.33
N GLU A 844 -28.39 85.36 -38.56
CA GLU A 844 -27.38 86.41 -38.75
C GLU A 844 -26.71 86.35 -40.14
N LEU A 845 -26.33 85.14 -40.60
CA LEU A 845 -25.71 84.96 -41.91
C LEU A 845 -26.66 85.32 -43.06
N GLN A 846 -27.97 85.05 -42.91
CA GLN A 846 -28.98 85.47 -43.88
C GLN A 846 -29.24 86.99 -43.82
N LEU A 847 -29.20 87.59 -42.63
CA LEU A 847 -29.27 89.05 -42.47
C LEU A 847 -28.09 89.74 -43.18
N HIS A 848 -26.87 89.24 -43.00
CA HIS A 848 -25.67 89.71 -43.70
C HIS A 848 -25.78 89.58 -45.23
N LYS A 849 -26.32 88.47 -45.75
CA LYS A 849 -26.56 88.31 -47.19
C LYS A 849 -27.60 89.31 -47.70
N SER A 850 -28.73 89.47 -47.01
CA SER A 850 -29.78 90.44 -47.35
C SER A 850 -29.25 91.87 -47.40
N LEU A 851 -28.44 92.26 -46.41
CA LEU A 851 -27.74 93.55 -46.36
C LEU A 851 -26.74 93.71 -47.51
N ASN A 852 -25.95 92.67 -47.83
CA ASN A 852 -25.02 92.68 -48.95
C ASN A 852 -25.74 92.81 -50.30
N ASP A 853 -26.88 92.13 -50.48
CA ASP A 853 -27.69 92.23 -51.70
C ASP A 853 -28.40 93.59 -51.80
N GLN A 854 -28.76 94.21 -50.68
CA GLN A 854 -29.19 95.62 -50.67
C GLN A 854 -28.04 96.55 -51.09
N LEU A 855 -26.83 96.33 -50.57
CA LEU A 855 -25.63 97.11 -50.93
C LEU A 855 -25.26 96.97 -52.43
N GLU A 856 -25.27 95.77 -53.01
CA GLU A 856 -25.04 95.63 -54.46
C GLU A 856 -26.20 96.15 -55.31
N ARG A 857 -27.47 96.07 -54.87
CA ARG A 857 -28.58 96.76 -55.56
C ARG A 857 -28.38 98.27 -55.57
N CYS A 858 -27.98 98.86 -54.44
CA CYS A 858 -27.58 100.27 -54.38
C CYS A 858 -26.37 100.56 -55.27
N ARG A 859 -25.34 99.69 -55.28
CA ARG A 859 -24.13 99.84 -56.10
C ARG A 859 -24.42 99.73 -57.60
N LEU A 860 -25.35 98.87 -58.01
CA LEU A 860 -25.84 98.73 -59.38
C LEU A 860 -26.65 99.96 -59.81
N SER A 861 -27.58 100.43 -58.97
CA SER A 861 -28.29 101.70 -59.19
C SER A 861 -27.31 102.88 -59.35
N TRP A 862 -26.27 102.96 -58.50
CA TRP A 862 -25.19 103.95 -58.64
C TRP A 862 -24.39 103.79 -59.95
N LYS A 863 -24.06 102.55 -60.37
CA LYS A 863 -23.40 102.27 -61.66
C LYS A 863 -24.29 102.68 -62.84
N GLU A 864 -25.61 102.48 -62.76
CA GLU A 864 -26.57 102.86 -63.81
C GLU A 864 -26.79 104.37 -63.86
N ALA A 865 -26.90 105.05 -62.73
CA ALA A 865 -26.88 106.51 -62.65
C ALA A 865 -25.59 107.09 -63.27
N TYR A 866 -24.42 106.48 -62.98
CA TYR A 866 -23.15 106.82 -63.64
C TYR A 866 -23.19 106.56 -65.16
N ARG A 867 -23.80 105.46 -65.60
CA ARG A 867 -23.89 105.10 -67.03
C ARG A 867 -24.86 106.02 -67.78
N LEU A 868 -25.94 106.46 -67.17
CA LEU A 868 -26.87 107.47 -67.69
C LEU A 868 -26.20 108.85 -67.75
N LYS A 869 -25.49 109.26 -66.70
CA LYS A 869 -24.67 110.48 -66.68
C LYS A 869 -23.59 110.45 -67.77
N SER A 870 -22.94 109.31 -67.97
CA SER A 870 -21.95 109.11 -69.05
C SER A 870 -22.61 109.14 -70.44
N LYS A 871 -23.80 108.56 -70.61
CA LYS A 871 -24.60 108.68 -71.85
C LYS A 871 -24.94 110.14 -72.17
N MET A 872 -25.38 110.95 -71.19
CA MET A 872 -25.58 112.40 -71.38
C MET A 872 -24.30 113.10 -71.82
N VAL A 873 -23.16 112.82 -71.16
CA VAL A 873 -21.86 113.37 -71.52
C VAL A 873 -21.41 112.96 -72.94
N SER A 874 -21.82 111.78 -73.43
CA SER A 874 -21.58 111.36 -74.82
C SER A 874 -22.57 111.95 -75.84
N ALA A 875 -23.79 112.30 -75.44
CA ALA A 875 -24.77 112.93 -76.33
C ALA A 875 -24.39 114.39 -76.68
N LEU A 876 -23.59 115.05 -75.84
CA LEU A 876 -23.12 116.43 -76.02
C LEU A 876 -21.88 116.56 -76.94
N LYS A 877 -21.40 115.47 -77.57
CA LYS A 877 -20.07 115.43 -78.21
C LYS A 877 -19.86 115.98 -79.65
N PRO A 878 -20.84 116.52 -80.39
CA PRO A 878 -20.56 117.21 -81.66
C PRO A 878 -20.50 118.76 -81.55
N GLN A 879 -20.41 119.34 -80.35
CA GLN A 879 -20.02 120.75 -80.17
C GLN A 879 -18.94 120.91 -79.09
N ARG A 880 -17.95 121.77 -79.38
CA ARG A 880 -16.69 122.00 -78.63
C ARG A 880 -15.75 120.77 -78.61
N TRP A 881 -14.47 120.82 -79.01
CA TRP A 881 -13.55 121.88 -79.43
C TRP A 881 -13.35 123.07 -78.47
N CYS A 882 -12.07 123.40 -78.26
CA CYS A 882 -11.56 124.52 -77.46
C CYS A 882 -11.71 124.45 -75.92
N LEU A 883 -10.54 124.36 -75.28
CA LEU A 883 -10.11 125.13 -74.10
C LEU A 883 -10.78 124.82 -72.73
N ARG A 884 -10.16 124.94 -71.55
CA ARG A 884 -8.78 125.11 -70.99
C ARG A 884 -9.02 125.90 -69.69
N LYS A 885 -8.46 125.47 -68.54
CA LYS A 885 -8.76 125.99 -67.17
C LYS A 885 -10.22 125.71 -66.73
N GLU A 886 -10.61 125.73 -65.45
CA GLU A 886 -9.90 125.82 -64.14
C GLU A 886 -10.40 124.59 -63.29
N ASN A 887 -9.69 124.02 -62.29
CA ASN A 887 -9.44 124.48 -60.91
C ASN A 887 -10.70 124.84 -60.05
N VAL A 888 -10.77 124.63 -58.72
CA VAL A 888 -10.14 123.65 -57.78
C VAL A 888 -10.71 123.85 -56.33
N TYR A 889 -10.45 122.90 -55.39
CA TYR A 889 -10.80 122.89 -53.94
C TYR A 889 -12.31 122.78 -53.57
N GLU A 890 -12.73 122.25 -52.40
CA GLU A 890 -12.04 121.71 -51.19
C GLU A 890 -12.55 120.28 -50.87
N VAL A 891 -11.87 119.31 -50.23
CA VAL A 891 -10.48 119.13 -49.74
C VAL A 891 -10.07 119.71 -48.37
N MET A 892 -10.63 119.21 -47.24
CA MET A 892 -10.02 119.15 -45.87
C MET A 892 -10.99 118.48 -44.83
N THR A 893 -10.62 117.72 -43.77
CA THR A 893 -9.38 116.97 -43.39
C THR A 893 -9.62 116.02 -42.18
N VAL A 894 -8.76 114.97 -42.02
CA VAL A 894 -8.38 114.26 -40.75
C VAL A 894 -9.51 113.50 -39.99
N GLY A 895 -9.31 112.36 -39.32
CA GLY A 895 -8.16 111.44 -39.11
C GLY A 895 -8.26 110.78 -37.71
N GLY A 896 -7.83 109.54 -37.44
CA GLY A 896 -7.25 108.52 -38.33
C GLY A 896 -7.25 107.11 -37.72
N LEU A 897 -6.56 106.18 -38.41
CA LEU A 897 -5.70 105.07 -37.92
C LEU A 897 -5.95 104.54 -36.49
N TRP A 898 -6.42 103.29 -36.30
CA TRP A 898 -5.67 102.01 -36.36
C TRP A 898 -4.66 101.77 -35.21
N SER A 899 -4.75 100.57 -34.60
CA SER A 899 -3.77 99.90 -33.72
C SER A 899 -3.69 100.27 -32.22
N SER A 900 -4.64 99.76 -31.43
CA SER A 900 -4.38 99.07 -30.14
C SER A 900 -5.47 98.00 -29.98
N ALA A 901 -5.25 96.72 -29.67
CA ALA A 901 -4.28 96.03 -28.80
C ALA A 901 -4.64 96.11 -27.30
N THR A 902 -5.32 95.05 -26.84
CA THR A 902 -5.17 94.32 -25.56
C THR A 902 -4.81 95.07 -24.26
N ALA A 903 -5.78 95.16 -23.36
CA ALA A 903 -5.68 94.81 -21.92
C ALA A 903 -7.10 94.64 -21.32
N GLU A 904 -7.22 94.07 -20.12
CA GLU A 904 -8.41 94.09 -19.23
C GLU A 904 -9.74 93.59 -19.87
N LEU A 905 -10.22 92.35 -19.66
CA LEU A 905 -10.10 91.42 -18.53
C LEU A 905 -10.71 91.98 -17.22
N GLU A 906 -11.40 91.12 -16.47
CA GLU A 906 -12.08 91.38 -15.18
C GLU A 906 -13.26 92.38 -15.16
N ASN A 907 -14.41 91.96 -15.70
CA ASN A 907 -15.69 92.05 -14.95
C ASN A 907 -16.80 91.16 -15.55
N ALA A 908 -16.67 89.85 -15.37
CA ALA A 908 -17.69 88.85 -15.72
C ALA A 908 -17.97 87.89 -14.55
N SER A 909 -18.12 88.43 -13.33
CA SER A 909 -18.40 87.64 -12.13
C SER A 909 -19.75 88.00 -11.50
N ALA A 910 -20.74 87.16 -11.79
CA ALA A 910 -21.93 86.85 -10.99
C ALA A 910 -22.55 87.95 -10.10
N ARG A 911 -23.59 88.60 -10.61
CA ARG A 911 -24.76 89.02 -9.81
C ARG A 911 -26.02 89.18 -10.67
N LEU A 912 -26.89 88.17 -10.64
CA LEU A 912 -28.35 88.32 -10.47
C LEU A 912 -29.05 86.94 -10.36
N SER A 913 -28.77 86.23 -9.26
CA SER A 913 -29.83 85.46 -8.58
C SER A 913 -30.84 86.48 -8.01
N PRO A 914 -32.13 86.13 -7.77
CA PRO A 914 -32.45 85.30 -6.60
C PRO A 914 -33.76 84.46 -6.66
N VAL A 915 -33.95 83.62 -5.63
CA VAL A 915 -35.20 82.92 -5.23
C VAL A 915 -35.78 81.88 -6.22
N GLY A 916 -36.17 80.67 -5.83
CA GLY A 916 -35.92 79.96 -4.57
C GLY A 916 -37.09 79.09 -4.07
N SER A 917 -36.77 77.88 -3.64
CA SER A 917 -37.52 77.14 -2.63
C SER A 917 -36.54 76.31 -1.79
N VAL A 918 -36.26 76.80 -0.58
CA VAL A 918 -35.32 76.17 0.36
C VAL A 918 -36.07 75.13 1.18
N SER A 919 -35.49 73.94 1.36
CA SER A 919 -35.78 73.11 2.54
C SER A 919 -34.60 72.23 2.92
N ARG A 920 -34.04 72.55 4.09
CA ARG A 920 -33.28 71.66 5.00
C ARG A 920 -31.98 71.06 4.46
N ALA A 921 -30.86 71.66 4.87
CA ALA A 921 -29.56 71.00 4.85
C ALA A 921 -29.49 69.91 5.94
N ASP A 922 -28.67 68.88 5.72
CA ASP A 922 -27.93 68.17 6.76
C ASP A 922 -26.66 67.52 6.14
N LEU A 923 -25.75 67.01 6.99
CA LEU A 923 -24.29 66.99 6.76
C LEU A 923 -23.75 66.03 5.67
N HIS A 924 -22.58 66.40 5.15
CA HIS A 924 -21.76 65.65 4.18
C HIS A 924 -21.38 64.23 4.66
N PRO A 925 -21.84 63.15 4.00
CA PRO A 925 -21.70 61.77 4.51
C PRO A 925 -20.25 61.29 4.71
N VAL A 926 -19.33 61.67 3.82
CA VAL A 926 -17.93 61.18 3.84
C VAL A 926 -17.17 61.67 5.07
N SER A 927 -17.52 62.86 5.58
CA SER A 927 -16.92 63.42 6.80
C SER A 927 -17.47 62.72 8.03
N MET A 928 -18.78 62.50 8.11
CA MET A 928 -19.41 61.76 9.21
C MET A 928 -18.92 60.32 9.29
N ALA A 929 -18.84 59.60 8.16
CA ALA A 929 -18.35 58.22 8.14
C ALA A 929 -16.91 58.11 8.68
N ARG A 930 -16.00 59.02 8.28
CA ARG A 930 -14.62 59.05 8.76
C ARG A 930 -14.51 59.41 10.25
N GLN A 931 -15.40 60.26 10.75
CA GLN A 931 -15.42 60.67 12.15
C GLN A 931 -16.08 59.62 13.06
N GLN A 932 -17.15 58.96 12.61
CA GLN A 932 -17.78 57.82 13.30
C GLN A 932 -16.83 56.63 13.42
N TYR A 933 -16.05 56.31 12.37
CA TYR A 933 -15.03 55.25 12.45
C TYR A 933 -13.95 55.55 13.51
N LEU A 934 -13.57 56.83 13.67
CA LEU A 934 -12.62 57.29 14.69
C LEU A 934 -13.22 57.37 16.10
N GLU A 935 -14.54 57.55 16.25
CA GLU A 935 -15.20 57.48 17.56
C GLU A 935 -15.48 56.05 18.03
N VAL A 936 -15.84 55.14 17.12
CA VAL A 936 -16.01 53.70 17.44
C VAL A 936 -14.68 53.11 17.93
N LEU A 937 -13.57 53.43 17.25
CA LEU A 937 -12.22 53.03 17.67
C LEU A 937 -11.74 53.69 18.98
N LYS A 938 -12.41 54.72 19.48
CA LYS A 938 -12.11 55.38 20.76
C LYS A 938 -13.00 54.96 21.93
N LYS A 939 -14.13 54.28 21.68
CA LYS A 939 -15.08 53.86 22.72
C LYS A 939 -14.91 52.43 23.23
N ASN A 940 -14.25 51.55 22.46
CA ASN A 940 -14.14 50.11 22.79
C ASN A 940 -12.74 49.67 23.24
N ASN A 941 -12.03 50.50 24.02
CA ASN A 941 -10.89 50.04 24.82
C ASN A 941 -11.40 49.30 26.07
N MET A 942 -11.85 48.03 25.91
CA MET A 942 -11.95 47.07 27.03
C MET A 942 -12.19 45.62 26.55
N ILE A 943 -11.15 45.02 25.98
CA ILE A 943 -10.58 43.68 26.28
C ILE A 943 -9.32 43.51 25.43
#